data_AF-A0A667IEA1-F1
#
_entry.id   AF-A0A667IEA1-F1
#
_cell.length_a   1.000
_cell.length_b   1.000
_cell.length_c   1.000
_cell.angle_alpha   90.00
_cell.angle_beta   90.00
_cell.angle_gamma   90.00
#
_symmetry.space_group_name_H-M   'P 1'
#
loop_
_entity.id
_entity.type
_entity.pdbx_description
1 polymer ?
#
loop_
_entity_poly.entity_id
_entity_poly.type
_entity_poly.pdbx_seq_one_letter_code
_entity_poly.pdbx_strand_id
1 'polypeptide(L)'
;MGQGWAAPGLPSLFLVLLCCGHPMLVPSQEATHQVTTNQGTTSQATTSSQTTTRQTTTSGQTTQSPSLVTDEVEARKFVEEYDRRSQVIWNEYAEANWNYNTNITTEASKILLQKNIQMANHTLKFGTWARQFDMTSFQNDSIKRMMKKIQDLERAALPAKELEEYNQILLDMETTYSVASVCHANGTCLQLEPDLTNLMATSRKYEDLLWAWKSWRDKVGRAILPFFPKYVELANKAAKLNGYEDAGDSWRAMYEMPTLERDLEQLYQELQPLYLNLHAYVRRALHRHYGPQHINLEGPIPAHLLGNMWAQTWSNIYDLVVPFPSAPKIDATEAMIKQGWTPRRMFEEADNFFTSLGLLPVPFEFWNKSMLEKPTDGREVVCHASAWDFYNGKDFRIKQCTTVNMEDLVVAHHEMGHIQYFMQYKDLPVTFREGANPGFHEAIGDVLALSVSTPKHLHSINLLSSEGGGYEQDINFLMKMALDKIAFVPFSYLVDQWRWRVFDGSITKENYNQEWWNLRLKYQGLCPPVARAQGDFDPGAKFHVPSSVPYIRYFVGFVIQFQFHEALCQAAGHKGPLHTCDIYQSKEAGKRLADAMKLGFSKPWPEAMKLITGQTNMSASAMMNYFKPLLDWLLTENGRHGEKLGWPQYNWTPNSALSEGPVPGNGRVNFLGLDLEEQQARVGQWVLLFLGITLLVATLVLTQRLFSIRRHSLHQPHHGPQFGSEVELRHS
;
A
#
# COMPACT_ATOMS: atom_id res chain seq x y z
N MET A 1 -70.33 31.97 49.33
CA MET A 1 -70.76 32.31 47.96
C MET A 1 -69.60 31.92 47.03
N GLY A 2 -69.74 31.09 45.99
CA GLY A 2 -70.85 30.19 45.63
C GLY A 2 -70.62 29.54 44.26
N GLN A 3 -70.74 28.20 44.17
CA GLN A 3 -70.67 27.34 42.95
C GLN A 3 -69.30 27.34 42.21
N GLY A 4 -68.65 26.21 41.87
CA GLY A 4 -68.96 24.77 42.02
C GLY A 4 -69.39 24.11 40.71
N TRP A 5 -68.89 22.95 40.27
CA TRP A 5 -67.98 21.92 40.83
C TRP A 5 -66.77 21.67 39.87
N ALA A 6 -65.96 20.58 39.82
CA ALA A 6 -65.98 19.24 40.42
C ALA A 6 -64.58 18.55 40.48
N ALA A 7 -64.51 17.44 41.22
CA ALA A 7 -63.43 16.42 41.27
C ALA A 7 -64.09 15.07 41.70
N PRO A 8 -63.55 13.87 41.39
CA PRO A 8 -62.28 13.30 41.91
C PRO A 8 -61.37 12.77 40.77
N GLY A 9 -60.22 12.10 40.96
CA GLY A 9 -59.47 11.68 42.16
C GLY A 9 -58.74 10.35 41.89
N LEU A 10 -57.50 10.19 42.39
CA LEU A 10 -56.69 8.96 42.22
C LEU A 10 -57.21 7.78 43.04
N PRO A 11 -56.99 6.54 42.58
CA PRO A 11 -56.13 5.65 43.39
C PRO A 11 -55.18 4.76 42.56
N SER A 12 -54.19 4.17 43.26
CA SER A 12 -53.29 3.12 42.74
C SER A 12 -53.68 1.75 43.30
N LEU A 13 -53.45 0.65 42.57
CA LEU A 13 -52.94 -0.61 43.14
C LEU A 13 -52.40 -1.58 42.06
N PHE A 14 -51.69 -2.63 42.50
CA PHE A 14 -51.10 -3.74 41.73
C PHE A 14 -51.94 -5.04 41.86
N LEU A 15 -51.44 -6.18 41.31
CA LEU A 15 -51.95 -7.57 41.39
C LEU A 15 -53.13 -7.91 40.42
N VAL A 16 -53.27 -9.11 39.80
CA VAL A 16 -52.50 -10.38 39.84
C VAL A 16 -52.76 -11.33 38.63
N LEU A 17 -51.82 -12.27 38.36
CA LEU A 17 -51.87 -13.54 37.53
C LEU A 17 -52.35 -13.46 36.04
N LEU A 18 -51.78 -14.11 34.98
CA LEU A 18 -51.07 -15.38 34.69
C LEU A 18 -51.99 -16.47 34.05
N CYS A 19 -51.84 -16.76 32.73
CA CYS A 19 -51.98 -18.08 32.05
C CYS A 19 -52.15 -18.00 30.50
N CYS A 20 -51.61 -18.99 29.76
CA CYS A 20 -51.81 -19.33 28.33
C CYS A 20 -51.41 -18.27 27.26
N GLY A 21 -51.00 -18.60 26.02
CA GLY A 21 -50.74 -19.89 25.34
C GLY A 21 -49.90 -19.70 24.06
N HIS A 22 -49.57 -20.77 23.32
CA HIS A 22 -48.69 -20.72 22.12
C HIS A 22 -49.32 -20.07 20.87
N PRO A 23 -48.51 -19.52 19.94
CA PRO A 23 -48.97 -19.10 18.61
C PRO A 23 -49.23 -20.30 17.69
N MET A 24 -50.25 -20.18 16.83
CA MET A 24 -50.58 -21.17 15.78
C MET A 24 -50.03 -20.76 14.40
N LEU A 25 -49.60 -21.75 13.62
CA LEU A 25 -49.27 -21.65 12.20
C LEU A 25 -50.48 -22.07 11.36
N VAL A 26 -50.88 -21.25 10.37
CA VAL A 26 -51.80 -21.64 9.29
C VAL A 26 -51.36 -20.98 7.97
N PRO A 27 -51.15 -21.75 6.87
CA PRO A 27 -50.80 -21.22 5.55
C PRO A 27 -51.97 -21.25 4.54
N SER A 28 -51.88 -20.45 3.48
CA SER A 28 -52.51 -20.55 2.13
C SER A 28 -52.49 -19.14 1.47
N GLN A 29 -52.69 -18.93 0.16
CA GLN A 29 -53.25 -19.78 -0.91
C GLN A 29 -52.39 -19.73 -2.19
N GLU A 30 -52.53 -20.76 -3.04
CA GLU A 30 -52.12 -20.74 -4.45
C GLU A 30 -53.23 -20.18 -5.36
N ALA A 31 -52.87 -19.77 -6.58
CA ALA A 31 -53.82 -19.44 -7.64
C ALA A 31 -53.81 -20.53 -8.74
N THR A 32 -54.98 -20.91 -9.23
CA THR A 32 -55.17 -22.05 -10.14
C THR A 32 -55.14 -21.68 -11.62
N HIS A 33 -54.74 -22.63 -12.46
CA HIS A 33 -55.23 -22.73 -13.84
C HIS A 33 -55.42 -24.21 -14.23
N GLN A 34 -56.42 -24.50 -15.06
CA GLN A 34 -56.90 -25.86 -15.36
C GLN A 34 -56.33 -26.41 -16.67
N VAL A 35 -56.06 -27.72 -16.70
CA VAL A 35 -56.21 -28.60 -17.87
C VAL A 35 -56.82 -29.93 -17.39
N THR A 36 -57.64 -30.60 -18.20
CA THR A 36 -58.60 -31.61 -17.75
C THR A 36 -58.43 -32.98 -18.44
N THR A 37 -58.87 -34.06 -17.76
CA THR A 37 -59.21 -35.40 -18.31
C THR A 37 -58.07 -36.24 -18.94
N ASN A 38 -58.11 -37.59 -18.97
CA ASN A 38 -59.07 -38.56 -18.41
C ASN A 38 -58.38 -39.90 -18.04
N GLN A 39 -59.09 -40.78 -17.32
CA GLN A 39 -58.63 -42.14 -16.99
C GLN A 39 -58.90 -43.16 -18.13
N GLY A 40 -58.16 -44.29 -18.10
CA GLY A 40 -58.41 -45.46 -18.95
C GLY A 40 -57.86 -46.76 -18.32
N THR A 41 -58.76 -47.69 -17.99
CA THR A 41 -58.48 -49.07 -17.52
C THR A 41 -58.16 -50.00 -18.73
N THR A 42 -57.77 -51.28 -18.64
CA THR A 42 -57.96 -52.33 -17.61
C THR A 42 -57.05 -53.56 -17.88
N SER A 43 -56.94 -54.47 -16.89
CA SER A 43 -56.84 -55.94 -17.03
C SER A 43 -55.50 -56.68 -17.23
N GLN A 44 -55.53 -57.91 -16.70
CA GLN A 44 -54.52 -58.99 -16.63
C GLN A 44 -54.38 -59.71 -18.02
N ALA A 45 -53.50 -60.70 -18.29
CA ALA A 45 -52.99 -61.75 -17.39
C ALA A 45 -51.78 -62.59 -17.92
N THR A 46 -51.11 -63.25 -16.95
CA THR A 46 -50.41 -64.57 -17.00
C THR A 46 -49.11 -64.84 -17.80
N THR A 47 -48.16 -65.45 -17.06
CA THR A 47 -47.27 -66.60 -17.39
C THR A 47 -45.80 -66.45 -17.82
N SER A 48 -45.00 -67.31 -17.18
CA SER A 48 -43.71 -67.92 -17.58
C SER A 48 -42.44 -67.07 -17.57
N SER A 49 -41.52 -67.49 -16.70
CA SER A 49 -40.12 -67.09 -16.65
C SER A 49 -39.26 -67.88 -17.63
N GLN A 50 -38.24 -67.24 -18.22
CA GLN A 50 -37.02 -67.92 -18.65
C GLN A 50 -35.81 -66.98 -18.54
N THR A 51 -34.69 -67.52 -18.09
CA THR A 51 -33.45 -66.79 -17.80
C THR A 51 -32.56 -66.73 -19.02
N THR A 52 -32.12 -65.53 -19.43
CA THR A 52 -31.00 -65.37 -20.36
C THR A 52 -30.11 -64.22 -19.93
N THR A 53 -28.95 -64.54 -19.36
CA THR A 53 -27.93 -63.56 -18.96
C THR A 53 -27.27 -62.96 -20.20
N ARG A 54 -27.46 -61.67 -20.46
CA ARG A 54 -26.62 -60.90 -21.39
C ARG A 54 -25.69 -59.98 -20.60
N GLN A 55 -24.39 -60.16 -20.80
CA GLN A 55 -23.40 -59.18 -20.35
C GLN A 55 -23.53 -57.94 -21.24
N THR A 56 -23.91 -56.81 -20.65
CA THR A 56 -23.84 -55.51 -21.32
C THR A 56 -22.43 -54.95 -21.15
N THR A 57 -21.68 -54.86 -22.23
CA THR A 57 -20.31 -54.31 -22.22
C THR A 57 -20.38 -52.80 -22.03
N THR A 58 -20.29 -52.34 -20.79
CA THR A 58 -20.25 -50.90 -20.47
C THR A 58 -18.93 -50.31 -20.96
N SER A 59 -18.95 -49.58 -22.07
CA SER A 59 -17.77 -48.86 -22.58
C SER A 59 -17.47 -47.65 -21.70
N GLY A 60 -16.76 -47.90 -20.59
CA GLY A 60 -16.29 -46.85 -19.70
C GLY A 60 -15.28 -45.94 -20.40
N GLN A 61 -15.75 -44.81 -20.95
CA GLN A 61 -14.88 -43.69 -21.29
C GLN A 61 -14.37 -43.06 -19.99
N THR A 62 -13.31 -43.64 -19.43
CA THR A 62 -12.46 -42.92 -18.48
C THR A 62 -11.91 -41.69 -19.18
N THR A 63 -12.41 -40.51 -18.81
CA THR A 63 -11.75 -39.24 -19.09
C THR A 63 -10.39 -39.27 -18.40
N GLN A 64 -9.35 -39.66 -19.15
CA GLN A 64 -7.98 -39.49 -18.70
C GLN A 64 -7.76 -37.99 -18.47
N SER A 65 -7.41 -37.62 -17.24
CA SER A 65 -6.77 -36.32 -16.98
C SER A 65 -5.58 -36.18 -17.92
N PRO A 66 -5.36 -35.00 -18.55
CA PRO A 66 -4.21 -34.81 -19.41
C PRO A 66 -2.93 -35.10 -18.62
N SER A 67 -2.09 -36.00 -19.14
CA SER A 67 -0.82 -36.38 -18.51
C SER A 67 0.13 -35.19 -18.55
N LEU A 68 0.32 -34.53 -17.40
CA LEU A 68 1.24 -33.43 -17.24
C LEU A 68 2.69 -33.88 -17.51
N VAL A 69 3.49 -32.98 -18.09
CA VAL A 69 4.88 -33.25 -18.44
C VAL A 69 5.73 -33.21 -17.16
N THR A 70 6.43 -34.31 -16.89
CA THR A 70 7.31 -34.50 -15.72
C THR A 70 8.80 -34.53 -16.09
N ASP A 71 9.17 -34.37 -17.36
CA ASP A 71 10.57 -34.32 -17.80
C ASP A 71 11.18 -32.92 -17.58
N GLU A 72 12.15 -32.86 -16.68
CA GLU A 72 12.93 -31.66 -16.40
C GLU A 72 13.84 -31.25 -17.58
N VAL A 73 14.19 -32.17 -18.49
CA VAL A 73 14.94 -31.86 -19.73
C VAL A 73 14.07 -31.12 -20.74
N GLU A 74 12.78 -31.45 -20.83
CA GLU A 74 11.80 -30.67 -21.61
C GLU A 74 11.53 -29.32 -20.95
N ALA A 75 11.34 -29.27 -19.62
CA ALA A 75 11.16 -28.02 -18.89
C ALA A 75 12.36 -27.06 -19.04
N ARG A 76 13.59 -27.58 -19.12
CA ARG A 76 14.79 -26.77 -19.40
C ARG A 76 14.72 -26.12 -20.80
N LYS A 77 14.39 -26.89 -21.85
CA LYS A 77 14.24 -26.36 -23.22
C LYS A 77 13.12 -25.31 -23.30
N PHE A 78 12.06 -25.51 -22.52
CA PHE A 78 10.96 -24.55 -22.41
C PHE A 78 11.44 -23.20 -21.84
N VAL A 79 12.18 -23.19 -20.72
CA VAL A 79 12.67 -21.91 -20.14
C VAL A 79 13.73 -21.24 -21.02
N GLU A 80 14.53 -22.01 -21.76
CA GLU A 80 15.49 -21.50 -22.76
C GLU A 80 14.78 -20.78 -23.92
N GLU A 81 13.71 -21.36 -24.49
CA GLU A 81 12.91 -20.69 -25.55
C GLU A 81 12.02 -19.57 -24.99
N TYR A 82 11.54 -19.66 -23.74
CA TYR A 82 10.84 -18.56 -23.07
C TYR A 82 11.73 -17.33 -22.96
N ASP A 83 12.91 -17.47 -22.33
CA ASP A 83 13.82 -16.35 -22.10
C ASP A 83 14.20 -15.65 -23.42
N ARG A 84 14.62 -16.44 -24.41
CA ARG A 84 15.01 -15.97 -25.75
C ARG A 84 13.89 -15.22 -26.48
N ARG A 85 12.62 -15.54 -26.21
CA ARG A 85 11.45 -14.85 -26.80
C ARG A 85 11.02 -13.65 -25.99
N SER A 86 10.98 -13.79 -24.66
CA SER A 86 10.65 -12.71 -23.73
C SER A 86 11.62 -11.54 -23.87
N GLN A 87 12.93 -11.77 -24.01
CA GLN A 87 13.91 -10.70 -24.28
C GLN A 87 13.53 -9.83 -25.50
N VAL A 88 13.02 -10.42 -26.58
CA VAL A 88 12.61 -9.68 -27.79
C VAL A 88 11.29 -8.94 -27.57
N ILE A 89 10.25 -9.65 -27.10
CA ILE A 89 8.91 -9.08 -26.92
C ILE A 89 8.89 -7.98 -25.84
N TRP A 90 9.65 -8.16 -24.76
CA TRP A 90 9.74 -7.18 -23.68
C TRP A 90 10.60 -5.97 -24.07
N ASN A 91 11.64 -6.14 -24.91
CA ASN A 91 12.38 -5.01 -25.49
C ASN A 91 11.47 -4.16 -26.40
N GLU A 92 10.71 -4.79 -27.30
CA GLU A 92 9.76 -4.09 -28.18
C GLU A 92 8.62 -3.39 -27.41
N TYR A 93 8.19 -3.96 -26.28
CA TYR A 93 7.22 -3.34 -25.37
C TYR A 93 7.84 -2.15 -24.61
N ALA A 94 9.04 -2.32 -24.05
CA ALA A 94 9.75 -1.27 -23.32
C ALA A 94 10.01 -0.04 -24.19
N GLU A 95 10.41 -0.23 -25.45
CA GLU A 95 10.59 0.88 -26.41
C GLU A 95 9.28 1.61 -26.73
N ALA A 96 8.17 0.88 -26.93
CA ALA A 96 6.86 1.52 -27.14
C ALA A 96 6.36 2.27 -25.89
N ASN A 97 6.57 1.71 -24.70
CA ASN A 97 6.15 2.31 -23.44
C ASN A 97 7.00 3.54 -23.08
N TRP A 98 8.31 3.48 -23.33
CA TRP A 98 9.23 4.62 -23.25
C TRP A 98 8.79 5.76 -24.18
N ASN A 99 8.54 5.46 -25.46
CA ASN A 99 8.14 6.45 -26.45
C ASN A 99 6.79 7.12 -26.12
N TYR A 100 5.86 6.41 -25.47
CA TYR A 100 4.66 7.04 -24.92
C TYR A 100 4.98 7.92 -23.69
N ASN A 101 5.75 7.39 -22.73
CA ASN A 101 6.11 8.10 -21.49
C ASN A 101 6.92 9.39 -21.72
N THR A 102 7.73 9.45 -22.79
CA THR A 102 8.51 10.63 -23.19
C THR A 102 7.88 11.44 -24.32
N ASN A 103 6.72 11.05 -24.85
CA ASN A 103 6.02 11.76 -25.94
C ASN A 103 4.53 11.37 -26.01
N ILE A 104 3.75 11.80 -25.02
CA ILE A 104 2.32 11.49 -24.89
C ILE A 104 1.57 12.03 -26.13
N THR A 105 1.09 11.12 -26.97
CA THR A 105 0.40 11.39 -28.23
C THR A 105 -0.51 10.23 -28.60
N THR A 106 -1.62 10.50 -29.31
CA THR A 106 -2.62 9.48 -29.69
C THR A 106 -2.02 8.28 -30.44
N GLU A 107 -1.00 8.51 -31.29
CA GLU A 107 -0.34 7.42 -32.01
C GLU A 107 0.61 6.62 -31.11
N ALA A 108 1.34 7.26 -30.18
CA ALA A 108 2.16 6.55 -29.20
C ALA A 108 1.29 5.70 -28.24
N SER A 109 0.18 6.26 -27.75
CA SER A 109 -0.85 5.54 -26.98
C SER A 109 -1.34 4.28 -27.71
N LYS A 110 -1.68 4.43 -29.00
CA LYS A 110 -2.15 3.33 -29.87
C LYS A 110 -1.09 2.26 -30.11
N ILE A 111 0.17 2.65 -30.34
CA ILE A 111 1.31 1.72 -30.48
C ILE A 111 1.56 0.97 -29.17
N LEU A 112 1.50 1.65 -28.02
CA LEU A 112 1.64 1.04 -26.70
C LEU A 112 0.51 0.03 -26.42
N LEU A 113 -0.74 0.35 -26.73
CA LEU A 113 -1.86 -0.60 -26.59
C LEU A 113 -1.67 -1.83 -27.49
N GLN A 114 -1.22 -1.66 -28.74
CA GLN A 114 -0.88 -2.77 -29.62
C GLN A 114 0.25 -3.65 -29.04
N LYS A 115 1.29 -3.05 -28.45
CA LYS A 115 2.38 -3.79 -27.79
C LYS A 115 1.95 -4.48 -26.49
N ASN A 116 1.03 -3.90 -25.71
CA ASN A 116 0.42 -4.59 -24.57
C ASN A 116 -0.27 -5.89 -25.00
N ILE A 117 -1.02 -5.88 -26.12
CA ILE A 117 -1.66 -7.09 -26.66
C ILE A 117 -0.65 -8.10 -27.22
N GLN A 118 0.43 -7.65 -27.88
CA GLN A 118 1.51 -8.56 -28.32
C GLN A 118 2.21 -9.24 -27.13
N MET A 119 2.51 -8.49 -26.07
CA MET A 119 3.11 -9.02 -24.85
C MET A 119 2.15 -9.98 -24.11
N ALA A 120 0.88 -9.62 -23.97
CA ALA A 120 -0.10 -10.48 -23.32
C ALA A 120 -0.35 -11.80 -24.08
N ASN A 121 -0.36 -11.78 -25.42
CA ASN A 121 -0.43 -13.00 -26.22
C ASN A 121 0.79 -13.91 -26.02
N HIS A 122 1.99 -13.34 -25.86
CA HIS A 122 3.21 -14.09 -25.52
C HIS A 122 3.11 -14.70 -24.11
N THR A 123 2.72 -13.91 -23.10
CA THR A 123 2.49 -14.39 -21.73
C THR A 123 1.45 -15.51 -21.68
N LEU A 124 0.27 -15.31 -22.27
CA LEU A 124 -0.81 -16.30 -22.35
C LEU A 124 -0.32 -17.61 -22.98
N LYS A 125 0.39 -17.54 -24.11
CA LYS A 125 0.94 -18.72 -24.79
C LYS A 125 1.90 -19.50 -23.91
N PHE A 126 2.91 -18.82 -23.35
CA PHE A 126 3.97 -19.49 -22.61
C PHE A 126 3.51 -19.95 -21.23
N GLY A 127 2.71 -19.17 -20.49
CA GLY A 127 2.20 -19.62 -19.19
C GLY A 127 1.16 -20.73 -19.30
N THR A 128 0.34 -20.75 -20.36
CA THR A 128 -0.54 -21.91 -20.64
C THR A 128 0.27 -23.17 -20.91
N TRP A 129 1.41 -23.08 -21.59
CA TRP A 129 2.33 -24.20 -21.80
C TRP A 129 3.06 -24.56 -20.48
N ALA A 130 3.50 -23.59 -19.68
CA ALA A 130 4.10 -23.84 -18.37
C ALA A 130 3.15 -24.57 -17.40
N ARG A 131 1.83 -24.28 -17.47
CA ARG A 131 0.78 -24.99 -16.71
C ARG A 131 0.57 -26.46 -17.12
N GLN A 132 1.23 -26.93 -18.18
CA GLN A 132 1.22 -28.35 -18.58
C GLN A 132 2.31 -29.18 -17.88
N PHE A 133 3.23 -28.57 -17.14
CA PHE A 133 4.30 -29.26 -16.42
C PHE A 133 3.95 -29.51 -14.96
N ASP A 134 4.16 -30.75 -14.50
CA ASP A 134 4.12 -31.10 -13.07
C ASP A 134 5.54 -30.97 -12.49
N MET A 135 5.72 -29.93 -11.69
CA MET A 135 7.00 -29.58 -11.07
C MET A 135 7.25 -30.28 -9.72
N THR A 136 6.35 -31.16 -9.25
CA THR A 136 6.50 -31.81 -7.94
C THR A 136 7.79 -32.62 -7.85
N SER A 137 8.12 -33.36 -8.92
CA SER A 137 9.31 -34.21 -9.05
C SER A 137 10.61 -33.48 -9.40
N PHE A 138 10.56 -32.23 -9.89
CA PHE A 138 11.74 -31.49 -10.35
C PHE A 138 12.76 -31.28 -9.23
N GLN A 139 14.04 -31.50 -9.56
CA GLN A 139 15.20 -31.41 -8.67
C GLN A 139 15.92 -30.06 -8.79
N ASN A 140 15.85 -29.38 -9.95
CA ASN A 140 16.45 -28.07 -10.14
C ASN A 140 15.52 -26.94 -9.66
N ASP A 141 15.80 -26.42 -8.46
CA ASP A 141 15.08 -25.29 -7.84
C ASP A 141 14.97 -24.06 -8.75
N SER A 142 15.99 -23.76 -9.55
CA SER A 142 15.98 -22.60 -10.46
C SER A 142 14.98 -22.79 -11.60
N ILE A 143 14.91 -23.99 -12.19
CA ILE A 143 13.88 -24.32 -13.20
C ILE A 143 12.50 -24.26 -12.54
N LYS A 144 12.32 -24.90 -11.38
CA LYS A 144 11.07 -24.92 -10.60
C LYS A 144 10.57 -23.51 -10.25
N ARG A 145 11.47 -22.60 -9.87
CA ARG A 145 11.18 -21.19 -9.54
C ARG A 145 10.82 -20.38 -10.79
N MET A 146 11.56 -20.53 -11.89
CA MET A 146 11.20 -19.88 -13.17
C MET A 146 9.83 -20.36 -13.66
N MET A 147 9.61 -21.67 -13.68
CA MET A 147 8.35 -22.28 -14.12
C MET A 147 7.16 -21.80 -13.28
N LYS A 148 7.29 -21.74 -11.95
CA LYS A 148 6.26 -21.16 -11.06
C LYS A 148 5.92 -19.71 -11.43
N LYS A 149 6.91 -18.87 -11.74
CA LYS A 149 6.67 -17.47 -12.16
C LYS A 149 6.04 -17.37 -13.54
N ILE A 150 6.43 -18.22 -14.49
CA ILE A 150 5.88 -18.26 -15.85
C ILE A 150 4.45 -18.85 -15.88
N GLN A 151 4.10 -19.69 -14.90
CA GLN A 151 2.72 -20.18 -14.73
C GLN A 151 1.74 -19.08 -14.30
N ASP A 152 2.20 -17.96 -13.74
CA ASP A 152 1.37 -16.76 -13.55
C ASP A 152 1.20 -16.03 -14.89
N LEU A 153 -0.04 -15.71 -15.23
CA LEU A 153 -0.40 -14.99 -16.46
C LEU A 153 -0.70 -13.51 -16.18
N GLU A 154 -0.75 -13.08 -14.93
CA GLU A 154 -1.19 -11.73 -14.53
C GLU A 154 -2.52 -11.35 -15.23
N ARG A 155 -2.62 -10.12 -15.73
CA ARG A 155 -3.71 -9.61 -16.58
C ARG A 155 -3.94 -10.41 -17.86
N ALA A 156 -2.95 -11.14 -18.40
CA ALA A 156 -3.10 -11.93 -19.62
C ALA A 156 -3.96 -13.20 -19.41
N ALA A 157 -4.36 -13.51 -18.17
CA ALA A 157 -5.41 -14.49 -17.88
C ALA A 157 -6.83 -14.02 -18.30
N LEU A 158 -7.05 -12.70 -18.46
CA LEU A 158 -8.35 -12.16 -18.80
C LEU A 158 -8.79 -12.52 -20.24
N PRO A 159 -10.09 -12.76 -20.49
CA PRO A 159 -10.66 -12.81 -21.84
C PRO A 159 -10.27 -11.58 -22.66
N ALA A 160 -10.00 -11.74 -23.96
CA ALA A 160 -9.40 -10.69 -24.80
C ALA A 160 -10.07 -9.31 -24.70
N LYS A 161 -11.41 -9.24 -24.71
CA LYS A 161 -12.16 -7.97 -24.55
C LYS A 161 -11.95 -7.31 -23.17
N GLU A 162 -11.85 -8.12 -22.12
CA GLU A 162 -11.63 -7.64 -20.74
C GLU A 162 -10.17 -7.22 -20.52
N LEU A 163 -9.23 -7.88 -21.20
CA LEU A 163 -7.82 -7.46 -21.27
C LEU A 163 -7.67 -6.13 -22.04
N GLU A 164 -8.37 -5.95 -23.15
CA GLU A 164 -8.45 -4.68 -23.89
C GLU A 164 -9.02 -3.56 -23.02
N GLU A 165 -10.15 -3.82 -22.34
CA GLU A 165 -10.78 -2.90 -21.38
C GLU A 165 -9.83 -2.54 -20.22
N TYR A 166 -9.15 -3.52 -19.62
CA TYR A 166 -8.17 -3.31 -18.55
C TYR A 166 -6.99 -2.44 -18.99
N ASN A 167 -6.44 -2.72 -20.17
CA ASN A 167 -5.28 -1.99 -20.71
C ASN A 167 -5.64 -0.56 -21.08
N GLN A 168 -6.84 -0.32 -21.63
CA GLN A 168 -7.35 1.03 -21.90
C GLN A 168 -7.58 1.79 -20.59
N ILE A 169 -8.20 1.17 -19.58
CA ILE A 169 -8.46 1.78 -18.27
C ILE A 169 -7.17 2.21 -17.57
N LEU A 170 -6.11 1.39 -17.58
CA LEU A 170 -4.81 1.79 -17.03
C LEU A 170 -4.20 2.99 -17.77
N LEU A 171 -4.22 2.96 -19.11
CA LEU A 171 -3.71 4.07 -19.93
C LEU A 171 -4.50 5.36 -19.70
N ASP A 172 -5.83 5.29 -19.64
CA ASP A 172 -6.70 6.44 -19.42
C ASP A 172 -6.46 7.06 -18.03
N MET A 173 -6.28 6.23 -17.00
CA MET A 173 -5.96 6.69 -15.63
C MET A 173 -4.57 7.34 -15.56
N GLU A 174 -3.54 6.74 -16.16
CA GLU A 174 -2.19 7.31 -16.19
C GLU A 174 -2.10 8.59 -17.03
N THR A 175 -2.78 8.64 -18.18
CA THR A 175 -2.92 9.86 -19.01
C THR A 175 -3.60 10.95 -18.20
N THR A 176 -4.76 10.65 -17.60
CA THR A 176 -5.58 11.60 -16.81
C THR A 176 -4.80 12.19 -15.62
N TYR A 177 -3.91 11.42 -15.00
CA TYR A 177 -2.99 11.93 -13.98
C TYR A 177 -1.91 12.82 -14.57
N SER A 178 -1.25 12.37 -15.65
CA SER A 178 0.00 12.97 -16.15
C SER A 178 -0.18 14.29 -16.91
N VAL A 179 -1.27 14.44 -17.68
CA VAL A 179 -1.54 15.67 -18.45
C VAL A 179 -2.35 16.71 -17.66
N ALA A 180 -2.68 16.42 -16.39
CA ALA A 180 -3.54 17.29 -15.60
C ALA A 180 -2.88 18.62 -15.21
N SER A 181 -3.62 19.69 -15.48
CA SER A 181 -3.35 21.03 -14.95
C SER A 181 -4.54 21.57 -14.16
N VAL A 182 -4.25 22.43 -13.18
CA VAL A 182 -5.25 23.15 -12.38
C VAL A 182 -5.13 24.64 -12.65
N CYS A 183 -6.25 25.34 -12.82
CA CYS A 183 -6.26 26.72 -13.28
C CYS A 183 -6.81 27.68 -12.22
N HIS A 184 -6.12 28.81 -12.04
CA HIS A 184 -6.64 29.96 -11.33
C HIS A 184 -7.75 30.64 -12.16
N ALA A 185 -8.61 31.42 -11.48
CA ALA A 185 -9.73 32.13 -12.13
C ALA A 185 -9.31 33.21 -13.15
N ASN A 186 -8.02 33.58 -13.19
CA ASN A 186 -7.44 34.48 -14.19
C ASN A 186 -7.00 33.76 -15.49
N GLY A 187 -7.13 32.43 -15.57
CA GLY A 187 -6.71 31.62 -16.71
C GLY A 187 -5.28 31.04 -16.63
N THR A 188 -4.50 31.36 -15.60
CA THR A 188 -3.18 30.72 -15.38
C THR A 188 -3.37 29.28 -14.92
N CYS A 189 -2.87 28.31 -15.70
CA CYS A 189 -2.92 26.88 -15.39
C CYS A 189 -1.54 26.36 -14.99
N LEU A 190 -1.48 25.52 -13.95
CA LEU A 190 -0.29 24.94 -13.35
C LEU A 190 -0.33 23.40 -13.48
N GLN A 191 0.79 22.77 -13.87
CA GLN A 191 0.95 21.32 -13.86
C GLN A 191 1.44 20.84 -12.47
N LEU A 192 1.40 19.53 -12.21
CA LEU A 192 1.96 18.98 -10.96
C LEU A 192 3.45 19.29 -10.83
N GLU A 193 4.22 18.96 -11.86
CA GLU A 193 5.68 19.08 -11.90
C GLU A 193 6.12 20.06 -13.02
N PRO A 194 6.81 21.16 -12.70
CA PRO A 194 7.30 21.57 -11.38
C PRO A 194 6.29 22.37 -10.54
N ASP A 195 5.25 22.96 -11.15
CA ASP A 195 4.58 24.15 -10.62
C ASP A 195 3.91 23.94 -9.25
N LEU A 196 3.01 22.95 -9.13
CA LEU A 196 2.30 22.68 -7.88
C LEU A 196 3.22 22.07 -6.82
N THR A 197 4.18 21.22 -7.21
CA THR A 197 5.19 20.68 -6.29
C THR A 197 6.01 21.81 -5.67
N ASN A 198 6.49 22.76 -6.47
CA ASN A 198 7.19 23.96 -5.99
C ASN A 198 6.29 24.83 -5.10
N LEU A 199 5.03 25.04 -5.45
CA LEU A 199 4.09 25.82 -4.63
C LEU A 199 3.83 25.15 -3.26
N MET A 200 3.66 23.82 -3.23
CA MET A 200 3.48 23.05 -2.00
C MET A 200 4.75 23.01 -1.14
N ALA A 201 5.94 23.02 -1.76
CA ALA A 201 7.23 23.02 -1.07
C ALA A 201 7.59 24.40 -0.49
N THR A 202 7.36 25.49 -1.25
CA THR A 202 7.88 26.83 -0.91
C THR A 202 6.85 27.77 -0.27
N SER A 203 5.54 27.58 -0.49
CA SER A 203 4.54 28.49 0.10
C SER A 203 4.43 28.31 1.62
N ARG A 204 4.20 29.43 2.31
CA ARG A 204 4.03 29.52 3.77
C ARG A 204 2.71 30.18 4.18
N LYS A 205 1.76 30.24 3.24
CA LYS A 205 0.40 30.74 3.45
C LYS A 205 -0.60 29.59 3.39
N TYR A 206 -1.52 29.55 4.35
CA TYR A 206 -2.54 28.51 4.46
C TYR A 206 -3.41 28.40 3.19
N GLU A 207 -3.99 29.52 2.73
CA GLU A 207 -4.90 29.55 1.57
C GLU A 207 -4.24 29.16 0.24
N ASP A 208 -3.02 29.62 -0.05
CA ASP A 208 -2.30 29.27 -1.27
C ASP A 208 -2.02 27.75 -1.34
N LEU A 209 -1.62 27.15 -0.21
CA LEU A 209 -1.42 25.71 -0.07
C LEU A 209 -2.75 24.94 -0.16
N LEU A 210 -3.82 25.45 0.46
CA LEU A 210 -5.14 24.84 0.45
C LEU A 210 -5.72 24.83 -0.97
N TRP A 211 -5.59 25.94 -1.71
CA TRP A 211 -6.01 26.04 -3.10
C TRP A 211 -5.32 24.98 -3.97
N ALA A 212 -4.01 24.82 -3.86
CA ALA A 212 -3.24 23.84 -4.64
C ALA A 212 -3.64 22.40 -4.27
N TRP A 213 -3.63 22.09 -2.98
CA TRP A 213 -3.96 20.77 -2.41
C TRP A 213 -5.37 20.30 -2.81
N LYS A 214 -6.34 21.22 -2.74
CA LYS A 214 -7.75 20.97 -3.08
C LYS A 214 -7.94 20.89 -4.59
N SER A 215 -7.42 21.85 -5.35
CA SER A 215 -7.59 21.89 -6.80
C SER A 215 -7.04 20.64 -7.48
N TRP A 216 -5.90 20.12 -7.02
CA TRP A 216 -5.33 18.87 -7.55
C TRP A 216 -6.27 17.67 -7.34
N ARG A 217 -6.85 17.53 -6.14
CA ARG A 217 -7.80 16.44 -5.80
C ARG A 217 -9.13 16.58 -6.51
N ASP A 218 -9.63 17.81 -6.61
CA ASP A 218 -10.86 18.16 -7.33
C ASP A 218 -10.74 17.90 -8.83
N LYS A 219 -9.55 18.10 -9.42
CA LYS A 219 -9.25 17.91 -10.86
C LYS A 219 -8.91 16.47 -11.21
N VAL A 220 -8.01 15.83 -10.47
CA VAL A 220 -7.45 14.50 -10.80
C VAL A 220 -8.17 13.39 -10.05
N GLY A 221 -8.27 13.49 -8.72
CA GLY A 221 -8.92 12.46 -7.90
C GLY A 221 -10.32 12.12 -8.41
N ARG A 222 -11.16 13.15 -8.59
CA ARG A 222 -12.51 12.98 -9.16
C ARG A 222 -12.53 12.43 -10.60
N ALA A 223 -11.50 12.68 -11.40
CA ALA A 223 -11.41 12.19 -12.78
C ALA A 223 -10.95 10.73 -12.86
N ILE A 224 -10.22 10.21 -11.86
CA ILE A 224 -9.86 8.79 -11.76
C ILE A 224 -11.03 7.92 -11.24
N LEU A 225 -11.91 8.48 -10.40
CA LEU A 225 -13.01 7.75 -9.75
C LEU A 225 -13.92 6.93 -10.70
N PRO A 226 -14.29 7.38 -11.91
CA PRO A 226 -15.14 6.59 -12.81
C PRO A 226 -14.49 5.28 -13.29
N PHE A 227 -13.16 5.27 -13.45
CA PHE A 227 -12.40 4.13 -13.94
C PHE A 227 -12.10 3.10 -12.84
N PHE A 228 -11.81 3.59 -11.63
CA PHE A 228 -11.21 2.79 -10.56
C PHE A 228 -12.02 1.54 -10.12
N PRO A 229 -13.36 1.59 -10.00
CA PRO A 229 -14.15 0.39 -9.66
C PRO A 229 -14.03 -0.74 -10.70
N LYS A 230 -13.94 -0.40 -11.99
CA LYS A 230 -13.81 -1.39 -13.08
C LYS A 230 -12.38 -1.93 -13.18
N TYR A 231 -11.38 -1.09 -12.91
CA TYR A 231 -10.00 -1.54 -12.68
C TYR A 231 -9.92 -2.58 -11.56
N VAL A 232 -10.53 -2.32 -10.38
CA VAL A 232 -10.54 -3.26 -9.24
C VAL A 232 -11.25 -4.57 -9.59
N GLU A 233 -12.40 -4.52 -10.27
CA GLU A 233 -13.12 -5.70 -10.76
C GLU A 233 -12.25 -6.60 -11.64
N LEU A 234 -11.59 -6.01 -12.64
CA LEU A 234 -10.76 -6.71 -13.62
C LEU A 234 -9.43 -7.20 -13.03
N ALA A 235 -8.78 -6.41 -12.16
CA ALA A 235 -7.57 -6.82 -11.44
C ALA A 235 -7.84 -8.04 -10.54
N ASN A 236 -8.92 -8.01 -9.75
CA ASN A 236 -9.32 -9.14 -8.91
C ASN A 236 -9.71 -10.37 -9.74
N LYS A 237 -10.35 -10.18 -10.91
CA LYS A 237 -10.66 -11.28 -11.82
C LYS A 237 -9.39 -11.92 -12.40
N ALA A 238 -8.41 -11.11 -12.81
CA ALA A 238 -7.11 -11.59 -13.26
C ALA A 238 -6.39 -12.40 -12.16
N ALA A 239 -6.33 -11.87 -10.93
CA ALA A 239 -5.71 -12.56 -9.79
C ALA A 239 -6.35 -13.93 -9.52
N LYS A 240 -7.69 -14.01 -9.52
CA LYS A 240 -8.45 -15.26 -9.32
C LYS A 240 -8.23 -16.29 -10.44
N LEU A 241 -8.01 -15.85 -11.68
CA LEU A 241 -7.66 -16.73 -12.82
C LEU A 241 -6.20 -17.23 -12.79
N ASN A 242 -5.39 -16.71 -11.87
CA ASN A 242 -4.04 -17.16 -11.55
C ASN A 242 -3.93 -17.92 -10.21
N GLY A 243 -5.03 -18.02 -9.44
CA GLY A 243 -5.11 -18.81 -8.21
C GLY A 243 -4.95 -18.03 -6.91
N TYR A 244 -4.91 -16.70 -6.96
CA TYR A 244 -4.87 -15.81 -5.77
C TYR A 244 -6.28 -15.46 -5.28
N GLU A 245 -6.40 -15.03 -4.01
CA GLU A 245 -7.68 -14.61 -3.44
C GLU A 245 -8.16 -13.25 -3.99
N ASP A 246 -7.23 -12.32 -4.24
CA ASP A 246 -7.47 -10.99 -4.81
C ASP A 246 -6.18 -10.38 -5.40
N ALA A 247 -6.24 -9.18 -5.97
CA ALA A 247 -5.06 -8.54 -6.57
C ALA A 247 -4.01 -8.08 -5.53
N GLY A 248 -4.41 -7.79 -4.29
CA GLY A 248 -3.51 -7.54 -3.17
C GLY A 248 -2.77 -8.81 -2.74
N ASP A 249 -3.44 -9.97 -2.73
CA ASP A 249 -2.81 -11.28 -2.49
C ASP A 249 -1.71 -11.58 -3.52
N SER A 250 -2.03 -11.41 -4.81
CA SER A 250 -1.05 -11.50 -5.91
C SER A 250 0.15 -10.56 -5.70
N TRP A 251 -0.06 -9.32 -5.26
CA TRP A 251 1.03 -8.38 -4.96
C TRP A 251 1.85 -8.76 -3.73
N ARG A 252 1.23 -9.31 -2.67
CA ARG A 252 1.92 -9.79 -1.46
C ARG A 252 2.77 -11.03 -1.75
N ALA A 253 2.34 -11.89 -2.67
CA ALA A 253 3.05 -13.11 -3.05
C ALA A 253 4.49 -12.86 -3.56
N MET A 254 4.77 -11.68 -4.14
CA MET A 254 6.11 -11.27 -4.60
C MET A 254 7.17 -11.17 -3.50
N TYR A 255 6.79 -11.18 -2.22
CA TYR A 255 7.71 -11.24 -1.08
C TYR A 255 8.01 -12.66 -0.60
N GLU A 256 7.25 -13.66 -1.06
CA GLU A 256 7.32 -15.06 -0.61
C GLU A 256 7.24 -15.23 0.93
N MET A 257 6.54 -14.31 1.60
CA MET A 257 6.39 -14.26 3.06
C MET A 257 4.93 -14.48 3.49
N PRO A 258 4.56 -15.67 4.00
CA PRO A 258 3.24 -15.91 4.57
C PRO A 258 2.90 -15.04 5.79
N THR A 259 3.90 -14.41 6.41
CA THR A 259 3.77 -13.55 7.60
C THR A 259 3.84 -12.06 7.29
N LEU A 260 3.90 -11.67 6.00
CA LEU A 260 4.22 -10.31 5.55
C LEU A 260 3.46 -9.21 6.31
N GLU A 261 2.13 -9.27 6.36
CA GLU A 261 1.32 -8.20 6.97
C GLU A 261 1.60 -8.01 8.47
N ARG A 262 1.76 -9.12 9.21
CA ARG A 262 2.12 -9.11 10.63
C ARG A 262 3.50 -8.50 10.85
N ASP A 263 4.46 -8.89 10.01
CA ASP A 263 5.85 -8.45 10.14
C ASP A 263 5.99 -6.96 9.76
N LEU A 264 5.21 -6.47 8.80
CA LEU A 264 5.08 -5.05 8.46
C LEU A 264 4.42 -4.23 9.60
N GLU A 265 3.33 -4.73 10.21
CA GLU A 265 2.72 -4.08 11.38
C GLU A 265 3.71 -4.00 12.54
N GLN A 266 4.49 -5.06 12.80
CA GLN A 266 5.53 -5.03 13.83
C GLN A 266 6.58 -3.94 13.55
N LEU A 267 7.10 -3.86 12.31
CA LEU A 267 8.05 -2.81 11.92
C LEU A 267 7.47 -1.40 12.05
N TYR A 268 6.18 -1.23 11.73
CA TYR A 268 5.48 0.05 11.94
C TYR A 268 5.39 0.41 13.43
N GLN A 269 5.04 -0.53 14.30
CA GLN A 269 4.97 -0.31 15.75
C GLN A 269 6.35 -0.06 16.38
N GLU A 270 7.42 -0.72 15.91
CA GLU A 270 8.81 -0.45 16.33
C GLU A 270 9.25 1.00 16.02
N LEU A 271 8.77 1.57 14.91
CA LEU A 271 9.08 2.94 14.48
C LEU A 271 8.14 4.02 15.05
N GLN A 272 6.98 3.62 15.58
CA GLN A 272 5.95 4.53 16.10
C GLN A 272 6.47 5.54 17.16
N PRO A 273 7.32 5.18 18.15
CA PRO A 273 7.78 6.12 19.17
C PRO A 273 8.56 7.31 18.60
N LEU A 274 9.27 7.10 17.50
CA LEU A 274 10.03 8.14 16.79
C LEU A 274 9.10 8.98 15.89
N TYR A 275 8.15 8.35 15.19
CA TYR A 275 7.15 9.07 14.41
C TYR A 275 6.28 10.00 15.26
N LEU A 276 5.76 9.52 16.39
CA LEU A 276 4.88 10.32 17.27
C LEU A 276 5.61 11.53 17.89
N ASN A 277 6.91 11.39 18.18
CA ASN A 277 7.74 12.49 18.68
C ASN A 277 8.04 13.53 17.58
N LEU A 278 8.31 13.08 16.35
CA LEU A 278 8.46 13.97 15.20
C LEU A 278 7.15 14.72 14.89
N HIS A 279 6.01 14.01 14.88
CA HIS A 279 4.68 14.57 14.66
C HIS A 279 4.33 15.67 15.66
N ALA A 280 4.48 15.42 16.96
CA ALA A 280 4.20 16.41 18.01
C ALA A 280 5.10 17.66 17.88
N TYR A 281 6.40 17.45 17.63
CA TYR A 281 7.36 18.54 17.44
C TYR A 281 7.00 19.42 16.22
N VAL A 282 6.71 18.79 15.07
CA VAL A 282 6.29 19.48 13.85
C VAL A 282 4.95 20.20 14.06
N ARG A 283 3.99 19.59 14.78
CA ARG A 283 2.71 20.20 15.12
C ARG A 283 2.86 21.48 15.94
N ARG A 284 3.75 21.51 16.95
CA ARG A 284 4.07 22.75 17.70
C ARG A 284 4.67 23.83 16.79
N ALA A 285 5.56 23.44 15.87
CA ALA A 285 6.18 24.38 14.94
C ALA A 285 5.16 24.95 13.91
N LEU A 286 4.25 24.11 13.40
CA LEU A 286 3.15 24.55 12.55
C LEU A 286 2.17 25.45 13.30
N HIS A 287 1.85 25.15 14.57
CA HIS A 287 1.03 26.00 15.43
C HIS A 287 1.65 27.39 15.63
N ARG A 288 2.99 27.46 15.81
CA ARG A 288 3.72 28.73 15.92
C ARG A 288 3.64 29.59 14.65
N HIS A 289 3.60 28.96 13.47
CA HIS A 289 3.58 29.68 12.18
C HIS A 289 2.16 30.01 11.69
N TYR A 290 1.26 29.03 11.67
CA TYR A 290 -0.10 29.18 11.14
C TYR A 290 -1.11 29.65 12.20
N GLY A 291 -0.83 29.48 13.49
CA GLY A 291 -1.67 29.92 14.60
C GLY A 291 -2.68 28.88 15.13
N PRO A 292 -3.24 29.11 16.33
CA PRO A 292 -4.13 28.16 17.01
C PRO A 292 -5.44 27.91 16.27
N GLN A 293 -5.90 28.85 15.46
CA GLN A 293 -7.12 28.72 14.65
C GLN A 293 -6.97 27.76 13.46
N HIS A 294 -5.74 27.30 13.16
CA HIS A 294 -5.44 26.36 12.08
C HIS A 294 -4.76 25.07 12.54
N ILE A 295 -4.30 24.98 13.79
CA ILE A 295 -3.61 23.80 14.36
C ILE A 295 -4.08 23.57 15.80
N ASN A 296 -4.60 22.38 16.09
CA ASN A 296 -4.82 21.91 17.46
C ASN A 296 -3.60 21.14 17.96
N LEU A 297 -3.01 21.55 19.10
CA LEU A 297 -1.83 20.90 19.70
C LEU A 297 -2.07 19.48 20.23
N GLU A 298 -3.33 19.03 20.33
CA GLU A 298 -3.71 17.66 20.67
C GLU A 298 -4.46 16.93 19.53
N GLY A 299 -4.57 17.56 18.36
CA GLY A 299 -5.29 17.06 17.19
C GLY A 299 -4.38 16.57 16.05
N PRO A 300 -4.98 16.06 14.97
CA PRO A 300 -4.26 15.74 13.74
C PRO A 300 -3.75 17.02 13.00
N ILE A 301 -2.73 16.88 12.16
CA ILE A 301 -2.18 17.99 11.36
C ILE A 301 -2.97 18.12 10.04
N PRO A 302 -3.34 19.34 9.59
CA PRO A 302 -3.95 19.54 8.28
C PRO A 302 -3.03 19.12 7.13
N ALA A 303 -3.48 18.18 6.31
CA ALA A 303 -2.70 17.41 5.32
C ALA A 303 -2.10 18.18 4.12
N HIS A 304 -2.03 19.52 4.19
CA HIS A 304 -1.52 20.42 3.15
C HIS A 304 -0.35 21.32 3.63
N LEU A 305 -0.04 21.32 4.93
CA LEU A 305 0.95 22.22 5.55
C LEU A 305 2.35 21.61 5.68
N LEU A 306 2.62 20.51 4.96
CA LEU A 306 3.75 19.61 5.19
C LEU A 306 4.68 19.50 3.97
N GLY A 307 4.85 20.60 3.22
CA GLY A 307 5.88 20.73 2.17
C GLY A 307 5.68 19.89 0.90
N ASN A 308 4.60 19.11 0.81
CA ASN A 308 4.40 18.10 -0.21
C ASN A 308 2.90 17.88 -0.50
N MET A 309 2.54 17.63 -1.76
CA MET A 309 1.15 17.45 -2.22
C MET A 309 0.37 16.35 -1.47
N TRP A 310 1.05 15.33 -0.95
CA TRP A 310 0.45 14.21 -0.21
C TRP A 310 0.84 14.19 1.28
N ALA A 311 1.73 15.08 1.73
CA ALA A 311 2.37 14.98 3.05
C ALA A 311 3.03 13.60 3.29
N GLN A 312 3.63 13.02 2.24
CA GLN A 312 4.40 11.77 2.32
C GLN A 312 5.79 12.00 2.93
N THR A 313 6.39 13.14 2.60
CA THR A 313 7.72 13.61 2.99
C THR A 313 7.55 15.07 3.39
N TRP A 314 8.23 15.51 4.45
CA TRP A 314 8.00 16.79 5.13
C TRP A 314 9.24 17.70 5.13
N SER A 315 10.36 17.28 4.55
CA SER A 315 11.62 18.04 4.71
C SER A 315 11.66 19.38 3.97
N ASN A 316 10.65 19.67 3.16
CA ASN A 316 10.42 20.97 2.54
C ASN A 316 9.71 22.00 3.44
N ILE A 317 9.41 21.67 4.71
CA ILE A 317 9.11 22.67 5.77
C ILE A 317 10.22 22.78 6.82
N TYR A 318 11.45 22.36 6.48
CA TYR A 318 12.61 22.38 7.39
C TYR A 318 12.90 23.77 7.99
N ASP A 319 12.66 24.84 7.23
CA ASP A 319 12.73 26.24 7.67
C ASP A 319 11.80 26.58 8.85
N LEU A 320 10.62 25.95 8.92
CA LEU A 320 9.68 26.14 10.02
C LEU A 320 10.06 25.34 11.27
N VAL A 321 10.80 24.25 11.10
CA VAL A 321 11.00 23.20 12.11
C VAL A 321 12.48 22.95 12.46
N VAL A 322 13.38 23.84 12.05
CA VAL A 322 14.83 23.72 12.31
C VAL A 322 15.14 23.71 13.82
N PRO A 323 15.78 22.65 14.37
CA PRO A 323 16.10 22.53 15.79
C PRO A 323 16.97 23.66 16.34
N PHE A 324 18.02 24.02 15.60
CA PHE A 324 18.99 25.05 15.97
C PHE A 324 19.13 26.06 14.81
N PRO A 325 18.34 27.16 14.81
CA PRO A 325 18.38 28.18 13.74
C PRO A 325 19.70 28.95 13.65
N SER A 326 20.54 28.86 14.69
CA SER A 326 21.89 29.43 14.80
C SER A 326 22.95 28.70 13.99
N ALA A 327 22.75 27.41 13.73
CA ALA A 327 23.72 26.57 13.05
C ALA A 327 23.65 26.73 11.51
N PRO A 328 24.76 26.51 10.79
CA PRO A 328 24.78 26.56 9.33
C PRO A 328 23.71 25.68 8.65
N LYS A 329 23.19 26.15 7.51
CA LYS A 329 22.32 25.35 6.64
C LYS A 329 23.09 24.15 6.06
N ILE A 330 22.37 23.04 5.86
CA ILE A 330 22.88 21.81 5.21
C ILE A 330 22.42 21.70 3.74
N ASP A 331 21.43 22.51 3.34
CA ASP A 331 20.88 22.52 1.97
C ASP A 331 21.91 23.00 0.94
N ALA A 332 22.29 22.11 0.03
CA ALA A 332 23.24 22.35 -1.04
C ALA A 332 22.69 23.18 -2.21
N THR A 333 21.38 23.41 -2.30
CA THR A 333 20.70 23.95 -3.50
C THR A 333 21.27 25.32 -3.94
N GLU A 334 21.50 26.25 -2.99
CA GLU A 334 22.13 27.55 -3.29
C GLU A 334 23.55 27.39 -3.86
N ALA A 335 24.30 26.40 -3.38
CA ALA A 335 25.66 26.11 -3.83
C ALA A 335 25.70 25.41 -5.20
N MET A 336 24.76 24.49 -5.47
CA MET A 336 24.60 23.82 -6.77
C MET A 336 24.33 24.84 -7.88
N ILE A 337 23.33 25.71 -7.68
CA ILE A 337 22.95 26.76 -8.65
C ILE A 337 24.12 27.72 -8.87
N LYS A 338 24.77 28.20 -7.80
CA LYS A 338 25.91 29.12 -7.89
C LYS A 338 27.14 28.53 -8.59
N GLN A 339 27.30 27.20 -8.55
CA GLN A 339 28.38 26.48 -9.23
C GLN A 339 28.01 25.98 -10.63
N GLY A 340 26.84 26.35 -11.17
CA GLY A 340 26.43 25.96 -12.52
C GLY A 340 26.19 24.46 -12.67
N TRP A 341 25.66 23.80 -11.63
CA TRP A 341 25.22 22.41 -11.75
C TRP A 341 24.07 22.27 -12.75
N THR A 342 24.00 21.11 -13.38
CA THR A 342 22.97 20.73 -14.35
C THR A 342 22.41 19.35 -13.99
N PRO A 343 21.23 18.96 -14.50
CA PRO A 343 20.72 17.60 -14.35
C PRO A 343 21.74 16.53 -14.75
N ARG A 344 22.41 16.70 -15.91
CA ARG A 344 23.46 15.78 -16.35
C ARG A 344 24.56 15.60 -15.31
N ARG A 345 25.06 16.71 -14.72
CA ARG A 345 26.07 16.65 -13.67
C ARG A 345 25.58 15.89 -12.43
N MET A 346 24.32 16.05 -12.03
CA MET A 346 23.77 15.33 -10.87
C MET A 346 23.79 13.80 -11.07
N PHE A 347 23.57 13.32 -12.30
CA PHE A 347 23.74 11.91 -12.65
C PHE A 347 25.21 11.50 -12.81
N GLU A 348 26.09 12.39 -13.30
CA GLU A 348 27.53 12.12 -13.42
C GLU A 348 28.17 11.91 -12.04
N GLU A 349 27.82 12.73 -11.05
CA GLU A 349 28.31 12.57 -9.67
C GLU A 349 27.73 11.30 -9.00
N ALA A 350 26.53 10.86 -9.41
CA ALA A 350 25.98 9.57 -8.99
C ALA A 350 26.76 8.38 -9.60
N ASP A 351 27.07 8.41 -10.90
CA ASP A 351 27.93 7.40 -11.55
C ASP A 351 29.35 7.38 -10.94
N ASN A 352 29.90 8.56 -10.58
CA ASN A 352 31.12 8.70 -9.80
C ASN A 352 30.99 8.00 -8.43
N PHE A 353 29.85 8.09 -7.73
CA PHE A 353 29.64 7.39 -6.47
C PHE A 353 29.60 5.87 -6.67
N PHE A 354 28.78 5.35 -7.59
CA PHE A 354 28.68 3.90 -7.85
C PHE A 354 30.04 3.29 -8.25
N THR A 355 30.76 3.94 -9.17
CA THR A 355 32.11 3.52 -9.57
C THR A 355 33.16 3.68 -8.46
N SER A 356 33.01 4.65 -7.54
CA SER A 356 33.85 4.75 -6.34
C SER A 356 33.76 3.49 -5.48
N LEU A 357 32.59 2.84 -5.39
CA LEU A 357 32.41 1.57 -4.69
C LEU A 357 32.97 0.37 -5.47
N GLY A 358 33.40 0.55 -6.71
CA GLY A 358 33.80 -0.55 -7.61
C GLY A 358 32.61 -1.30 -8.20
N LEU A 359 31.44 -0.64 -8.25
CA LEU A 359 30.29 -1.10 -9.02
C LEU A 359 30.45 -0.70 -10.50
N LEU A 360 29.41 -0.83 -11.31
CA LEU A 360 29.51 -0.71 -12.77
C LEU A 360 29.17 0.72 -13.22
N PRO A 361 29.98 1.36 -14.09
CA PRO A 361 29.58 2.61 -14.73
C PRO A 361 28.39 2.38 -15.65
N VAL A 362 27.49 3.37 -15.76
CA VAL A 362 26.39 3.31 -16.73
C VAL A 362 26.91 3.38 -18.18
N PRO A 363 26.31 2.64 -19.13
CA PRO A 363 26.81 2.56 -20.49
C PRO A 363 26.64 3.88 -21.26
N PHE A 364 27.43 4.09 -22.31
CA PHE A 364 27.28 5.27 -23.18
C PHE A 364 25.85 5.44 -23.74
N GLU A 365 25.13 4.33 -23.95
CA GLU A 365 23.75 4.32 -24.43
C GLU A 365 22.76 4.97 -23.44
N PHE A 366 22.98 4.83 -22.12
CA PHE A 366 22.20 5.50 -21.07
C PHE A 366 22.26 7.03 -21.24
N TRP A 367 23.48 7.57 -21.43
CA TRP A 367 23.73 9.01 -21.57
C TRP A 367 23.17 9.61 -22.87
N ASN A 368 22.91 8.78 -23.87
CA ASN A 368 22.41 9.20 -25.18
C ASN A 368 20.89 9.03 -25.34
N LYS A 369 20.25 8.19 -24.52
CA LYS A 369 18.81 7.88 -24.63
C LYS A 369 17.95 8.30 -23.43
N SER A 370 18.54 8.58 -22.26
CA SER A 370 17.78 8.98 -21.06
C SER A 370 17.17 10.38 -21.18
N MET A 371 15.99 10.56 -20.58
CA MET A 371 15.32 11.86 -20.45
C MET A 371 15.61 12.42 -19.05
N LEU A 372 16.79 13.05 -18.91
CA LEU A 372 17.30 13.51 -17.61
C LEU A 372 16.78 14.90 -17.18
N GLU A 373 15.99 15.58 -18.02
CA GLU A 373 15.36 16.87 -17.74
C GLU A 373 14.05 17.02 -18.54
N LYS A 374 13.17 17.97 -18.15
CA LYS A 374 11.88 18.18 -18.82
C LYS A 374 12.08 18.81 -20.22
N PRO A 375 11.62 18.17 -21.32
CA PRO A 375 11.80 18.71 -22.67
C PRO A 375 11.14 20.08 -22.87
N THR A 376 11.82 20.97 -23.59
CA THR A 376 11.35 22.33 -23.93
C THR A 376 10.79 22.45 -25.35
N ASP A 377 10.63 21.33 -26.05
CA ASP A 377 10.09 21.23 -27.42
C ASP A 377 8.56 21.26 -27.49
N GLY A 378 7.89 21.38 -26.34
CA GLY A 378 6.43 21.46 -26.22
C GLY A 378 5.71 20.11 -26.12
N ARG A 379 6.45 19.00 -26.00
CA ARG A 379 5.84 17.66 -25.83
C ARG A 379 5.31 17.44 -24.41
N GLU A 380 4.28 16.62 -24.27
CA GLU A 380 3.81 16.12 -22.98
C GLU A 380 4.54 14.84 -22.58
N VAL A 381 4.90 14.72 -21.29
CA VAL A 381 5.70 13.60 -20.74
C VAL A 381 5.19 13.20 -19.35
N VAL A 382 5.41 11.94 -18.97
CA VAL A 382 5.23 11.48 -17.60
C VAL A 382 6.45 11.92 -16.78
N CYS A 383 6.36 13.05 -16.08
CA CYS A 383 7.53 13.63 -15.39
C CYS A 383 8.06 12.81 -14.20
N HIS A 384 7.17 12.09 -13.50
CA HIS A 384 7.51 11.33 -12.30
C HIS A 384 8.68 10.37 -12.54
N ALA A 385 9.72 10.46 -11.71
CA ALA A 385 10.98 9.73 -11.88
C ALA A 385 10.77 8.21 -12.07
N SER A 386 11.54 7.62 -13.00
CA SER A 386 11.64 6.17 -13.16
C SER A 386 12.83 5.73 -14.00
N ALA A 387 13.45 4.62 -13.59
CA ALA A 387 14.47 3.87 -14.31
C ALA A 387 13.88 2.67 -15.09
N TRP A 388 14.49 2.36 -16.24
CA TRP A 388 13.98 1.42 -17.24
C TRP A 388 15.06 0.43 -17.70
N ASP A 389 14.78 -0.87 -17.61
CA ASP A 389 15.52 -1.95 -18.28
C ASP A 389 14.80 -2.30 -19.60
N PHE A 390 15.54 -2.33 -20.72
CA PHE A 390 15.02 -2.70 -22.04
C PHE A 390 15.26 -4.18 -22.37
N TYR A 391 15.60 -5.00 -21.37
CA TYR A 391 15.74 -6.46 -21.38
C TYR A 391 16.79 -7.05 -22.34
N ASN A 392 17.53 -6.21 -23.06
CA ASN A 392 18.62 -6.60 -23.97
C ASN A 392 20.00 -6.63 -23.29
N GLY A 393 20.10 -6.25 -22.01
CA GLY A 393 21.33 -6.25 -21.22
C GLY A 393 22.35 -5.16 -21.58
N LYS A 394 21.93 -4.10 -22.29
CA LYS A 394 22.80 -2.99 -22.75
C LYS A 394 22.14 -1.62 -22.59
N ASP A 395 20.86 -1.54 -22.93
CA ASP A 395 20.08 -0.32 -22.96
C ASP A 395 19.29 -0.19 -21.65
N PHE A 396 19.68 0.81 -20.87
CA PHE A 396 19.07 1.17 -19.58
C PHE A 396 18.91 2.69 -19.57
N ARG A 397 17.78 3.22 -19.08
CA ARG A 397 17.47 4.66 -19.17
C ARG A 397 16.78 5.20 -17.92
N ILE A 398 17.00 6.47 -17.60
CA ILE A 398 16.22 7.21 -16.58
C ILE A 398 15.34 8.26 -17.26
N LYS A 399 14.12 8.44 -16.75
CA LYS A 399 13.15 9.46 -17.17
C LYS A 399 12.72 10.28 -15.95
N GLN A 400 13.33 11.44 -15.74
CA GLN A 400 13.05 12.35 -14.61
C GLN A 400 13.01 13.80 -15.12
N CYS A 401 11.99 14.57 -14.72
CA CYS A 401 11.93 16.02 -14.98
C CYS A 401 12.81 16.82 -13.99
N THR A 402 14.10 16.48 -13.94
CA THR A 402 15.04 16.88 -12.90
C THR A 402 15.18 18.39 -12.74
N THR A 403 15.13 18.85 -11.49
CA THR A 403 15.42 20.24 -11.11
C THR A 403 16.77 20.34 -10.38
N VAL A 404 17.52 21.43 -10.54
CA VAL A 404 18.84 21.58 -9.87
C VAL A 404 18.66 21.98 -8.40
N ASN A 405 18.45 20.97 -7.54
CA ASN A 405 18.31 21.12 -6.09
C ASN A 405 18.78 19.85 -5.34
N MET A 406 18.83 19.90 -4.00
CA MET A 406 19.28 18.78 -3.17
C MET A 406 18.31 17.58 -3.09
N GLU A 407 16.99 17.78 -3.21
CA GLU A 407 15.98 16.71 -3.24
C GLU A 407 16.13 15.87 -4.53
N ASP A 408 16.20 16.53 -5.68
CA ASP A 408 16.45 15.89 -6.97
C ASP A 408 17.83 15.24 -7.08
N LEU A 409 18.86 15.74 -6.37
CA LEU A 409 20.17 15.07 -6.28
C LEU A 409 20.07 13.72 -5.55
N VAL A 410 19.22 13.65 -4.52
CA VAL A 410 18.89 12.39 -3.83
C VAL A 410 18.09 11.46 -4.74
N VAL A 411 17.11 11.97 -5.50
CA VAL A 411 16.35 11.18 -6.48
C VAL A 411 17.24 10.65 -7.61
N ALA A 412 18.20 11.44 -8.10
CA ALA A 412 19.16 10.99 -9.11
C ALA A 412 19.98 9.77 -8.65
N HIS A 413 20.38 9.74 -7.37
CA HIS A 413 21.05 8.56 -6.77
C HIS A 413 20.09 7.38 -6.54
N HIS A 414 18.82 7.65 -6.22
CA HIS A 414 17.78 6.62 -6.11
C HIS A 414 17.61 5.86 -7.43
N GLU A 415 17.33 6.59 -8.51
CA GLU A 415 17.10 6.04 -9.85
C GLU A 415 18.36 5.37 -10.44
N MET A 416 19.55 5.93 -10.19
CA MET A 416 20.81 5.29 -10.57
C MET A 416 21.04 3.97 -9.82
N GLY A 417 20.49 3.80 -8.62
CA GLY A 417 20.48 2.54 -7.89
C GLY A 417 19.66 1.45 -8.57
N HIS A 418 18.54 1.80 -9.20
CA HIS A 418 17.78 0.90 -10.05
C HIS A 418 18.59 0.48 -11.29
N ILE A 419 19.20 1.44 -12.01
CA ILE A 419 20.08 1.16 -13.16
C ILE A 419 21.25 0.26 -12.75
N GLN A 420 21.83 0.50 -11.57
CA GLN A 420 22.88 -0.34 -11.04
C GLN A 420 22.40 -1.78 -10.78
N TYR A 421 21.19 -1.98 -10.26
CA TYR A 421 20.62 -3.32 -10.08
C TYR A 421 20.45 -4.02 -11.44
N PHE A 422 19.88 -3.32 -12.44
CA PHE A 422 19.70 -3.84 -13.80
C PHE A 422 21.02 -4.35 -14.40
N MET A 423 22.09 -3.55 -14.30
CA MET A 423 23.41 -3.90 -14.83
C MET A 423 24.07 -5.09 -14.12
N GLN A 424 23.70 -5.41 -12.88
CA GLN A 424 24.28 -6.53 -12.11
C GLN A 424 23.58 -7.86 -12.40
N TYR A 425 22.26 -7.86 -12.63
CA TYR A 425 21.50 -9.08 -12.95
C TYR A 425 21.28 -9.35 -14.44
N LYS A 426 21.77 -8.47 -15.34
CA LYS A 426 21.52 -8.54 -16.80
C LYS A 426 21.84 -9.88 -17.48
N ASP A 427 22.73 -10.68 -16.89
CA ASP A 427 23.15 -11.99 -17.45
C ASP A 427 22.31 -13.16 -16.91
N LEU A 428 21.34 -12.91 -16.02
CA LEU A 428 20.32 -13.87 -15.63
C LEU A 428 19.24 -13.99 -16.72
N PRO A 429 18.47 -15.10 -16.74
CA PRO A 429 17.21 -15.17 -17.47
C PRO A 429 16.27 -14.05 -17.04
N VAL A 430 15.47 -13.49 -17.96
CA VAL A 430 14.59 -12.33 -17.68
C VAL A 430 13.58 -12.60 -16.56
N THR A 431 13.17 -13.86 -16.36
CA THR A 431 12.33 -14.32 -15.24
C THR A 431 12.94 -14.05 -13.85
N PHE A 432 14.24 -13.78 -13.76
CA PHE A 432 14.96 -13.42 -12.54
C PHE A 432 15.57 -12.01 -12.54
N ARG A 433 15.32 -11.20 -13.59
CA ARG A 433 15.78 -9.81 -13.69
C ARG A 433 14.84 -8.87 -12.93
N GLU A 434 14.77 -9.09 -11.62
CA GLU A 434 14.01 -8.32 -10.64
C GLU A 434 14.83 -8.22 -9.35
N GLY A 435 14.48 -7.30 -8.44
CA GLY A 435 15.05 -7.25 -7.10
C GLY A 435 14.70 -8.50 -6.28
N ALA A 436 15.53 -8.89 -5.32
CA ALA A 436 15.35 -10.13 -4.56
C ALA A 436 13.98 -10.23 -3.85
N ASN A 437 13.44 -9.07 -3.44
CA ASN A 437 12.00 -8.77 -3.45
C ASN A 437 11.83 -7.30 -3.93
N PRO A 438 10.62 -6.80 -4.19
CA PRO A 438 10.43 -5.45 -4.73
C PRO A 438 11.06 -4.33 -3.86
N GLY A 439 11.06 -4.47 -2.54
CA GLY A 439 11.66 -3.48 -1.64
C GLY A 439 13.20 -3.45 -1.65
N PHE A 440 13.87 -4.49 -2.12
CA PHE A 440 15.33 -4.43 -2.38
C PHE A 440 15.65 -3.42 -3.49
N HIS A 441 14.80 -3.33 -4.52
CA HIS A 441 15.02 -2.44 -5.65
C HIS A 441 15.00 -0.96 -5.23
N GLU A 442 14.05 -0.62 -4.36
CA GLU A 442 13.89 0.70 -3.74
C GLU A 442 15.04 1.02 -2.76
N ALA A 443 15.52 0.02 -2.01
CA ALA A 443 16.55 0.22 -1.00
C ALA A 443 17.95 0.52 -1.56
N ILE A 444 18.35 -0.07 -2.69
CA ILE A 444 19.73 0.06 -3.20
C ILE A 444 20.09 1.51 -3.53
N GLY A 445 19.20 2.24 -4.20
CA GLY A 445 19.44 3.66 -4.50
C GLY A 445 19.43 4.54 -3.25
N ASP A 446 18.48 4.31 -2.36
CA ASP A 446 18.36 5.05 -1.11
C ASP A 446 19.56 4.87 -0.16
N VAL A 447 20.19 3.69 -0.13
CA VAL A 447 21.42 3.43 0.68
C VAL A 447 22.56 4.38 0.33
N LEU A 448 22.75 4.68 -0.95
CA LEU A 448 23.76 5.63 -1.40
C LEU A 448 23.32 7.05 -1.07
N ALA A 449 22.05 7.39 -1.30
CA ALA A 449 21.50 8.70 -0.96
C ALA A 449 21.66 9.05 0.54
N LEU A 450 21.58 8.08 1.47
CA LEU A 450 21.88 8.28 2.89
C LEU A 450 23.33 8.77 3.13
N SER A 451 24.28 8.30 2.33
CA SER A 451 25.71 8.65 2.42
C SER A 451 26.00 9.99 1.73
N VAL A 452 25.43 10.19 0.53
CA VAL A 452 25.51 11.43 -0.26
C VAL A 452 24.96 12.63 0.50
N SER A 453 23.90 12.42 1.29
CA SER A 453 23.27 13.49 2.09
C SER A 453 24.13 13.95 3.28
N THR A 454 25.20 13.23 3.64
CA THR A 454 26.02 13.61 4.81
C THR A 454 26.79 14.90 4.55
N PRO A 455 26.94 15.79 5.56
CA PRO A 455 27.75 17.00 5.41
C PRO A 455 29.19 16.75 4.98
N LYS A 456 29.78 15.62 5.40
CA LYS A 456 31.09 15.12 4.94
C LYS A 456 31.12 14.89 3.43
N HIS A 457 30.15 14.16 2.88
CA HIS A 457 30.10 13.90 1.44
C HIS A 457 29.83 15.18 0.64
N LEU A 458 28.86 15.99 1.08
CA LEU A 458 28.56 17.28 0.45
C LEU A 458 29.76 18.24 0.47
N HIS A 459 30.65 18.14 1.46
CA HIS A 459 31.92 18.88 1.45
C HIS A 459 32.91 18.35 0.40
N SER A 460 33.07 17.03 0.27
CA SER A 460 34.04 16.44 -0.68
C SER A 460 33.69 16.73 -2.15
N ILE A 461 32.39 16.91 -2.47
CA ILE A 461 31.91 17.39 -3.78
C ILE A 461 31.73 18.94 -3.86
N ASN A 462 32.32 19.69 -2.92
CA ASN A 462 32.35 21.16 -2.86
C ASN A 462 30.96 21.84 -2.78
N LEU A 463 29.93 21.15 -2.28
CA LEU A 463 28.61 21.71 -2.04
C LEU A 463 28.44 22.34 -0.65
N LEU A 464 29.24 21.92 0.35
CA LEU A 464 29.35 22.59 1.65
C LEU A 464 30.77 23.09 1.90
N SER A 465 30.91 24.18 2.67
CA SER A 465 32.19 24.83 2.98
C SER A 465 33.01 24.14 4.08
N SER A 466 32.44 23.14 4.75
CA SER A 466 33.09 22.31 5.78
C SER A 466 32.40 20.95 5.85
N GLU A 467 33.09 19.91 6.33
CA GLU A 467 32.52 18.56 6.59
C GLU A 467 31.41 18.54 7.65
N GLY A 468 31.08 19.70 8.23
CA GLY A 468 30.19 19.87 9.37
C GLY A 468 30.88 19.51 10.69
N GLY A 469 30.07 19.10 11.66
CA GLY A 469 30.52 18.59 12.96
C GLY A 469 30.11 19.49 14.12
N GLY A 470 29.34 18.92 15.03
CA GLY A 470 28.89 19.57 16.26
C GLY A 470 27.40 19.35 16.48
N TYR A 471 27.03 19.13 17.75
CA TYR A 471 25.71 18.66 18.16
C TYR A 471 24.51 19.41 17.52
N GLU A 472 24.59 20.75 17.39
CA GLU A 472 23.53 21.53 16.75
C GLU A 472 23.35 21.17 15.26
N GLN A 473 24.45 20.96 14.52
CA GLN A 473 24.44 20.55 13.12
C GLN A 473 23.99 19.10 12.97
N ASP A 474 24.46 18.20 13.84
CA ASP A 474 24.13 16.78 13.79
C ASP A 474 22.62 16.54 14.03
N ILE A 475 22.02 17.26 14.99
CA ILE A 475 20.57 17.25 15.24
C ILE A 475 19.79 17.94 14.11
N ASN A 476 20.29 19.05 13.56
CA ASN A 476 19.73 19.70 12.38
C ASN A 476 19.69 18.75 11.16
N PHE A 477 20.78 18.01 10.91
CA PHE A 477 20.87 16.99 9.85
C PHE A 477 19.88 15.86 10.07
N LEU A 478 19.90 15.26 11.27
CA LEU A 478 18.98 14.17 11.60
C LEU A 478 17.51 14.61 11.48
N MET A 479 17.16 15.85 11.84
CA MET A 479 15.82 16.40 11.62
C MET A 479 15.47 16.46 10.13
N LYS A 480 16.34 17.04 9.27
CA LYS A 480 16.12 17.08 7.81
C LYS A 480 15.89 15.67 7.26
N MET A 481 16.68 14.69 7.69
CA MET A 481 16.56 13.28 7.28
C MET A 481 15.29 12.60 7.82
N ALA A 482 14.89 12.86 9.06
CA ALA A 482 13.70 12.26 9.68
C ALA A 482 12.40 12.80 9.07
N LEU A 483 12.36 14.08 8.71
CA LEU A 483 11.23 14.70 8.01
C LEU A 483 10.92 14.01 6.68
N ASP A 484 11.85 13.30 6.07
CA ASP A 484 11.55 12.42 4.92
C ASP A 484 11.43 10.95 5.37
N LYS A 485 12.50 10.39 5.92
CA LYS A 485 12.62 8.94 6.14
C LYS A 485 11.68 8.41 7.23
N ILE A 486 11.36 9.20 8.26
CA ILE A 486 10.41 8.80 9.33
C ILE A 486 8.98 9.23 9.00
N ALA A 487 8.78 10.41 8.40
CA ALA A 487 7.46 10.88 7.99
C ALA A 487 6.75 9.94 7.00
N PHE A 488 7.56 9.32 6.13
CA PHE A 488 7.10 8.46 5.04
C PHE A 488 6.72 7.03 5.46
N VAL A 489 7.19 6.54 6.61
CA VAL A 489 6.87 5.19 7.12
C VAL A 489 5.35 4.96 7.24
N PRO A 490 4.58 5.78 8.00
CA PRO A 490 3.13 5.59 8.06
C PRO A 490 2.40 5.86 6.73
N PHE A 491 2.93 6.71 5.84
CA PHE A 491 2.34 6.92 4.52
C PHE A 491 2.50 5.70 3.62
N SER A 492 3.71 5.15 3.54
CA SER A 492 3.99 3.97 2.72
C SER A 492 3.26 2.73 3.22
N TYR A 493 3.06 2.62 4.53
CA TYR A 493 2.20 1.58 5.11
C TYR A 493 0.72 1.76 4.73
N LEU A 494 0.15 2.96 4.89
CA LEU A 494 -1.30 3.15 4.73
C LEU A 494 -1.81 3.00 3.30
N VAL A 495 -1.00 3.28 2.28
CA VAL A 495 -1.43 3.23 0.87
C VAL A 495 -1.82 1.81 0.45
N ASP A 496 -1.00 0.81 0.79
CA ASP A 496 -1.33 -0.58 0.45
C ASP A 496 -2.23 -1.23 1.50
N GLN A 497 -2.21 -0.81 2.76
CA GLN A 497 -3.27 -1.14 3.74
C GLN A 497 -4.66 -0.65 3.27
N TRP A 498 -4.74 0.45 2.52
CA TRP A 498 -5.97 0.87 1.85
C TRP A 498 -6.27 0.01 0.60
N ARG A 499 -5.28 -0.21 -0.29
CA ARG A 499 -5.52 -0.97 -1.53
C ARG A 499 -5.82 -2.45 -1.32
N TRP A 500 -5.14 -3.15 -0.42
CA TRP A 500 -5.45 -4.53 -0.06
C TRP A 500 -6.90 -4.66 0.40
N ARG A 501 -7.34 -3.76 1.29
CA ARG A 501 -8.73 -3.69 1.76
C ARG A 501 -9.75 -3.28 0.69
N VAL A 502 -9.31 -2.69 -0.43
CA VAL A 502 -10.15 -2.48 -1.63
C VAL A 502 -10.21 -3.74 -2.49
N PHE A 503 -9.10 -4.48 -2.61
CA PHE A 503 -9.04 -5.71 -3.39
C PHE A 503 -9.78 -6.88 -2.70
N ASP A 504 -9.66 -7.04 -1.38
CA ASP A 504 -10.42 -8.04 -0.60
C ASP A 504 -11.93 -7.71 -0.50
N GLY A 505 -12.31 -6.45 -0.73
CA GLY A 505 -13.70 -5.97 -0.74
C GLY A 505 -14.18 -5.34 0.58
N SER A 506 -13.33 -5.24 1.62
CA SER A 506 -13.62 -4.57 2.89
C SER A 506 -13.88 -3.06 2.75
N ILE A 507 -13.41 -2.45 1.67
CA ILE A 507 -13.64 -1.07 1.27
C ILE A 507 -14.26 -1.09 -0.13
N THR A 508 -15.47 -0.56 -0.25
CA THR A 508 -16.22 -0.49 -1.50
C THR A 508 -16.18 0.91 -2.09
N LYS A 509 -16.66 1.09 -3.33
CA LYS A 509 -16.71 2.39 -4.00
C LYS A 509 -17.50 3.47 -3.22
N GLU A 510 -18.42 3.05 -2.37
CA GLU A 510 -19.22 3.92 -1.49
C GLU A 510 -18.41 4.51 -0.33
N ASN A 511 -17.34 3.85 0.15
CA ASN A 511 -16.54 4.30 1.28
C ASN A 511 -15.03 4.48 0.99
N TYR A 512 -14.56 4.26 -0.25
CA TYR A 512 -13.17 4.49 -0.72
C TYR A 512 -12.49 5.69 -0.04
N ASN A 513 -13.08 6.88 -0.16
CA ASN A 513 -12.45 8.12 0.33
C ASN A 513 -12.60 8.31 1.85
N GLN A 514 -13.67 7.78 2.46
CA GLN A 514 -13.84 7.80 3.91
C GLN A 514 -12.78 6.92 4.59
N GLU A 515 -12.60 5.70 4.10
CA GLU A 515 -11.62 4.76 4.64
C GLU A 515 -10.18 5.19 4.38
N TRP A 516 -9.91 5.85 3.25
CA TRP A 516 -8.64 6.54 3.03
C TRP A 516 -8.35 7.56 4.14
N TRP A 517 -9.32 8.42 4.49
CA TRP A 517 -9.13 9.40 5.56
C TRP A 517 -9.10 8.79 6.97
N ASN A 518 -9.83 7.71 7.22
CA ASN A 518 -9.71 6.94 8.46
C ASN A 518 -8.29 6.36 8.63
N LEU A 519 -7.66 5.86 7.56
CA LEU A 519 -6.29 5.36 7.60
C LEU A 519 -5.23 6.48 7.67
N ARG A 520 -5.45 7.62 6.99
CA ARG A 520 -4.63 8.85 7.14
C ARG A 520 -4.63 9.38 8.58
N LEU A 521 -5.78 9.33 9.25
CA LEU A 521 -5.91 9.67 10.66
C LEU A 521 -5.28 8.59 11.57
N LYS A 522 -5.54 7.29 11.31
CA LYS A 522 -5.01 6.18 12.13
C LYS A 522 -3.49 6.12 12.15
N TYR A 523 -2.83 6.26 10.99
CA TYR A 523 -1.40 6.00 10.86
C TYR A 523 -0.54 7.27 10.84
N GLN A 524 -0.98 8.35 10.19
CA GLN A 524 -0.21 9.61 10.15
C GLN A 524 -0.73 10.71 11.08
N GLY A 525 -1.92 10.56 11.67
CA GLY A 525 -2.52 11.67 12.43
C GLY A 525 -2.71 12.92 11.57
N LEU A 526 -3.20 12.74 10.33
CA LEU A 526 -3.48 13.83 9.40
C LEU A 526 -4.96 13.94 9.11
N CYS A 527 -5.50 15.16 9.14
CA CYS A 527 -6.88 15.46 8.75
C CYS A 527 -6.94 16.15 7.38
N PRO A 528 -8.04 16.01 6.63
CA PRO A 528 -8.24 16.84 5.45
C PRO A 528 -8.49 18.29 5.92
N PRO A 529 -7.94 19.31 5.23
CA PRO A 529 -8.12 20.71 5.62
C PRO A 529 -9.51 21.28 5.29
N VAL A 530 -10.26 20.57 4.45
CA VAL A 530 -11.67 20.81 4.12
C VAL A 530 -12.42 19.49 4.12
N ALA A 531 -13.70 19.50 4.50
CA ALA A 531 -14.54 18.31 4.39
C ALA A 531 -14.53 17.72 2.97
N ARG A 532 -14.67 16.39 2.87
CA ARG A 532 -14.71 15.67 1.59
C ARG A 532 -16.15 15.29 1.25
N ALA A 533 -16.50 15.31 -0.03
CA ALA A 533 -17.82 15.00 -0.56
C ALA A 533 -17.88 13.58 -1.16
N GLN A 534 -19.09 13.09 -1.42
CA GLN A 534 -19.36 11.75 -1.95
C GLN A 534 -18.71 11.46 -3.32
N GLY A 535 -18.35 12.49 -4.08
CA GLY A 535 -17.63 12.38 -5.36
C GLY A 535 -16.11 12.57 -5.27
N ASP A 536 -15.53 12.70 -4.07
CA ASP A 536 -14.09 12.85 -3.91
C ASP A 536 -13.37 11.49 -3.89
N PHE A 537 -12.21 11.42 -4.53
CA PHE A 537 -11.37 10.23 -4.56
C PHE A 537 -9.89 10.64 -4.46
N ASP A 538 -9.50 11.02 -3.25
CA ASP A 538 -8.17 11.51 -2.90
C ASP A 538 -7.03 10.48 -3.13
N PRO A 539 -7.24 9.14 -3.05
CA PRO A 539 -6.25 8.15 -3.50
C PRO A 539 -5.85 8.32 -4.96
N GLY A 540 -6.81 8.57 -5.87
CA GLY A 540 -6.55 8.77 -7.30
C GLY A 540 -5.68 9.98 -7.63
N ALA A 541 -5.53 10.92 -6.68
CA ALA A 541 -4.64 12.07 -6.81
C ALA A 541 -3.16 11.77 -6.48
N LYS A 542 -2.76 10.50 -6.28
CA LYS A 542 -1.37 10.05 -6.04
C LYS A 542 -0.95 9.01 -7.09
N PHE A 543 0.02 9.34 -7.94
CA PHE A 543 0.51 8.59 -9.13
C PHE A 543 0.37 7.05 -9.05
N HIS A 544 0.93 6.44 -8.01
CA HIS A 544 0.98 4.99 -7.82
C HIS A 544 -0.40 4.30 -7.81
N VAL A 545 -1.49 5.03 -7.54
CA VAL A 545 -2.87 4.51 -7.55
C VAL A 545 -3.41 4.36 -8.98
N PRO A 546 -3.54 5.42 -9.82
CA PRO A 546 -3.94 5.28 -11.22
C PRO A 546 -2.97 4.45 -12.06
N SER A 547 -1.65 4.58 -11.86
CA SER A 547 -0.65 3.77 -12.59
C SER A 547 -0.48 2.34 -12.03
N SER A 548 -1.32 1.90 -11.08
CA SER A 548 -1.35 0.51 -10.57
C SER A 548 -0.01 -0.03 -10.02
N VAL A 549 0.86 0.83 -9.48
CA VAL A 549 2.18 0.44 -8.95
C VAL A 549 2.07 0.07 -7.46
N PRO A 550 2.38 -1.16 -7.01
CA PRO A 550 2.40 -1.56 -5.59
C PRO A 550 3.28 -0.64 -4.73
N TYR A 551 2.85 -0.29 -3.52
CA TYR A 551 3.48 0.77 -2.70
C TYR A 551 4.24 0.24 -1.48
N ILE A 552 3.91 -0.96 -0.97
CA ILE A 552 4.59 -1.54 0.20
C ILE A 552 6.09 -1.78 -0.01
N ARG A 553 6.53 -1.81 -1.29
CA ARG A 553 7.93 -1.79 -1.69
C ARG A 553 8.71 -0.63 -1.06
N TYR A 554 8.09 0.54 -0.95
CA TYR A 554 8.74 1.73 -0.40
C TYR A 554 8.81 1.67 1.13
N PHE A 555 7.81 1.07 1.80
CA PHE A 555 7.89 0.80 3.24
C PHE A 555 9.04 -0.16 3.56
N VAL A 556 9.10 -1.30 2.84
CA VAL A 556 10.18 -2.28 2.97
C VAL A 556 11.52 -1.63 2.66
N GLY A 557 11.62 -0.89 1.55
CA GLY A 557 12.81 -0.15 1.16
C GLY A 557 13.29 0.86 2.22
N PHE A 558 12.36 1.56 2.89
CA PHE A 558 12.66 2.53 3.95
C PHE A 558 13.10 1.89 5.26
N VAL A 559 12.74 0.63 5.53
CA VAL A 559 13.31 -0.14 6.65
C VAL A 559 14.69 -0.70 6.27
N ILE A 560 14.77 -1.47 5.18
CA ILE A 560 15.97 -2.29 4.90
C ILE A 560 17.17 -1.45 4.41
N GLN A 561 16.96 -0.25 3.87
CA GLN A 561 18.06 0.65 3.52
C GLN A 561 18.93 1.00 4.74
N PHE A 562 18.37 1.10 5.95
CA PHE A 562 19.16 1.36 7.15
C PHE A 562 19.92 0.11 7.60
N GLN A 563 19.34 -1.09 7.46
CA GLN A 563 20.04 -2.36 7.71
C GLN A 563 21.22 -2.55 6.74
N PHE A 564 21.01 -2.21 5.47
CA PHE A 564 22.06 -2.23 4.45
C PHE A 564 23.14 -1.18 4.77
N HIS A 565 22.77 0.07 5.00
CA HIS A 565 23.70 1.14 5.35
C HIS A 565 24.53 0.78 6.60
N GLU A 566 23.91 0.32 7.70
CA GLU A 566 24.63 -0.13 8.91
C GLU A 566 25.67 -1.22 8.60
N ALA A 567 25.30 -2.26 7.85
CA ALA A 567 26.20 -3.34 7.47
C ALA A 567 27.32 -2.93 6.51
N LEU A 568 27.06 -1.95 5.62
CA LEU A 568 28.02 -1.41 4.66
C LEU A 568 28.98 -0.42 5.33
N CYS A 569 28.52 0.37 6.29
CA CYS A 569 29.35 1.21 7.15
C CYS A 569 30.30 0.37 8.01
N GLN A 570 29.84 -0.77 8.53
CA GLN A 570 30.71 -1.75 9.19
C GLN A 570 31.74 -2.34 8.20
N ALA A 571 31.36 -2.62 6.95
CA ALA A 571 32.27 -3.11 5.91
C ALA A 571 33.33 -2.07 5.50
N ALA A 572 32.94 -0.79 5.41
CA ALA A 572 33.82 0.35 5.18
C ALA A 572 34.70 0.72 6.40
N GLY A 573 34.56 -0.01 7.52
CA GLY A 573 35.35 0.21 8.72
C GLY A 573 34.95 1.43 9.56
N HIS A 574 33.79 2.05 9.31
CA HIS A 574 33.30 3.27 9.99
C HIS A 574 33.34 3.18 11.52
N LYS A 575 33.47 4.34 12.17
CA LYS A 575 33.54 4.49 13.64
C LYS A 575 32.79 5.75 14.06
N GLY A 576 32.05 5.66 15.16
CA GLY A 576 31.16 6.74 15.64
C GLY A 576 29.68 6.47 15.32
N PRO A 577 28.83 7.51 15.38
CA PRO A 577 27.40 7.39 15.07
C PRO A 577 27.15 6.88 13.65
N LEU A 578 26.06 6.13 13.45
CA LEU A 578 25.74 5.59 12.12
C LEU A 578 25.45 6.70 11.10
N HIS A 579 24.77 7.77 11.50
CA HIS A 579 24.39 8.87 10.59
C HIS A 579 25.56 9.74 10.10
N THR A 580 26.78 9.57 10.62
CA THR A 580 27.99 10.24 10.11
C THR A 580 28.77 9.38 9.11
N CYS A 581 28.24 8.21 8.76
CA CYS A 581 28.85 7.31 7.80
C CYS A 581 28.69 7.80 6.36
N ASP A 582 29.82 7.87 5.65
CA ASP A 582 29.87 7.91 4.20
C ASP A 582 30.62 6.66 3.72
N ILE A 583 29.98 5.85 2.86
CA ILE A 583 30.56 4.63 2.28
C ILE A 583 31.36 4.89 0.99
N TYR A 584 31.41 6.13 0.49
CA TYR A 584 32.14 6.53 -0.72
C TYR A 584 33.57 5.95 -0.75
N GLN A 585 33.98 5.49 -1.93
CA GLN A 585 35.24 4.75 -2.19
C GLN A 585 35.41 3.37 -1.51
N SER A 586 34.50 2.90 -0.64
CA SER A 586 34.63 1.55 -0.05
C SER A 586 34.32 0.43 -1.06
N LYS A 587 35.35 -0.30 -1.44
CA LYS A 587 35.25 -1.47 -2.34
C LYS A 587 34.62 -2.67 -1.62
N GLU A 588 34.77 -2.76 -0.31
CA GLU A 588 34.19 -3.79 0.56
C GLU A 588 32.67 -3.64 0.64
N ALA A 589 32.18 -2.40 0.78
CA ALA A 589 30.76 -2.09 0.70
C ALA A 589 30.20 -2.40 -0.71
N GLY A 590 30.86 -1.90 -1.76
CA GLY A 590 30.49 -2.20 -3.14
C GLY A 590 30.46 -3.69 -3.46
N LYS A 591 31.39 -4.50 -2.93
CA LYS A 591 31.38 -5.94 -3.13
C LYS A 591 30.12 -6.60 -2.55
N ARG A 592 29.72 -6.26 -1.31
CA ARG A 592 28.48 -6.82 -0.71
C ARG A 592 27.24 -6.45 -1.51
N LEU A 593 27.17 -5.20 -1.97
CA LEU A 593 26.11 -4.71 -2.85
C LEU A 593 26.06 -5.50 -4.17
N ALA A 594 27.19 -5.66 -4.86
CA ALA A 594 27.27 -6.40 -6.12
C ALA A 594 26.95 -7.90 -5.95
N ASP A 595 27.48 -8.55 -4.91
CA ASP A 595 27.24 -9.97 -4.63
C ASP A 595 25.74 -10.26 -4.45
N ALA A 596 25.02 -9.36 -3.76
CA ALA A 596 23.58 -9.49 -3.54
C ALA A 596 22.74 -9.13 -4.78
N MET A 597 23.07 -8.04 -5.48
CA MET A 597 22.34 -7.64 -6.70
C MET A 597 22.42 -8.70 -7.82
N LYS A 598 23.57 -9.39 -7.96
CA LYS A 598 23.77 -10.47 -8.94
C LYS A 598 22.86 -11.68 -8.75
N LEU A 599 22.23 -11.86 -7.59
CA LEU A 599 21.22 -12.90 -7.40
C LEU A 599 19.91 -12.57 -8.15
N GLY A 600 19.62 -11.28 -8.40
CA GLY A 600 18.30 -10.84 -8.85
C GLY A 600 17.19 -11.47 -8.00
N PHE A 601 16.19 -12.03 -8.68
CA PHE A 601 15.12 -12.83 -8.06
C PHE A 601 15.36 -14.36 -8.16
N SER A 602 16.59 -14.81 -8.45
CA SER A 602 16.90 -16.26 -8.57
C SER A 602 16.87 -17.02 -7.23
N LYS A 603 16.92 -16.29 -6.11
CA LYS A 603 16.94 -16.82 -4.74
C LYS A 603 15.88 -16.14 -3.87
N PRO A 604 15.39 -16.81 -2.80
CA PRO A 604 14.59 -16.17 -1.76
C PRO A 604 15.34 -14.97 -1.16
N TRP A 605 14.66 -13.84 -0.97
CA TRP A 605 15.27 -12.59 -0.48
C TRP A 605 16.07 -12.70 0.84
N PRO A 606 15.81 -13.64 1.78
CA PRO A 606 16.66 -13.80 2.97
C PRO A 606 18.11 -14.21 2.64
N GLU A 607 18.37 -14.85 1.50
CA GLU A 607 19.75 -15.11 1.03
C GLU A 607 20.46 -13.80 0.67
N ALA A 608 19.79 -12.90 -0.07
CA ALA A 608 20.32 -11.59 -0.43
C ALA A 608 20.48 -10.66 0.79
N MET A 609 19.52 -10.67 1.72
CA MET A 609 19.62 -9.97 3.01
C MET A 609 20.87 -10.40 3.78
N LYS A 610 21.18 -11.70 3.77
CA LYS A 610 22.33 -12.29 4.45
C LYS A 610 23.67 -11.94 3.80
N LEU A 611 23.74 -11.80 2.48
CA LEU A 611 24.96 -11.35 1.79
C LEU A 611 25.34 -9.90 2.16
N ILE A 612 24.36 -9.01 2.35
CA ILE A 612 24.61 -7.62 2.75
C ILE A 612 24.85 -7.53 4.28
N THR A 613 23.92 -8.08 5.07
CA THR A 613 23.81 -7.80 6.52
C THR A 613 24.33 -8.91 7.43
N GLY A 614 24.63 -10.10 6.91
CA GLY A 614 25.01 -11.28 7.69
C GLY A 614 23.85 -12.02 8.37
N GLN A 615 22.64 -11.45 8.39
CA GLN A 615 21.42 -12.02 8.97
C GLN A 615 20.27 -12.06 7.96
N THR A 616 19.15 -12.69 8.29
CA THR A 616 18.10 -13.06 7.30
C THR A 616 16.84 -12.19 7.32
N ASN A 617 16.64 -11.35 8.34
CA ASN A 617 15.34 -10.77 8.65
C ASN A 617 15.29 -9.26 8.33
N MET A 618 14.07 -8.73 8.13
CA MET A 618 13.83 -7.29 8.18
C MET A 618 13.77 -6.84 9.65
N SER A 619 14.27 -5.64 9.96
CA SER A 619 14.27 -5.07 11.31
C SER A 619 14.41 -3.55 11.29
N ALA A 620 13.62 -2.85 12.11
CA ALA A 620 13.72 -1.40 12.27
C ALA A 620 14.93 -0.95 13.13
N SER A 621 15.65 -1.89 13.75
CA SER A 621 16.76 -1.63 14.68
C SER A 621 17.82 -0.67 14.12
N ALA A 622 18.32 -0.89 12.90
CA ALA A 622 19.31 -0.02 12.28
C ALA A 622 18.78 1.41 11.99
N MET A 623 17.49 1.54 11.68
CA MET A 623 16.84 2.84 11.48
C MET A 623 16.70 3.59 12.82
N MET A 624 16.32 2.87 13.88
CA MET A 624 16.26 3.41 15.24
C MET A 624 17.65 3.76 15.78
N ASN A 625 18.70 3.00 15.42
CA ASN A 625 20.10 3.32 15.73
C ASN A 625 20.54 4.62 15.04
N TYR A 626 20.24 4.79 13.74
CA TYR A 626 20.56 6.00 12.96
C TYR A 626 19.97 7.26 13.62
N PHE A 627 18.68 7.22 13.94
CA PHE A 627 17.94 8.36 14.48
C PHE A 627 17.98 8.49 16.03
N LYS A 628 18.68 7.61 16.75
CA LYS A 628 18.72 7.62 18.23
C LYS A 628 19.03 8.99 18.86
N PRO A 629 20.00 9.79 18.37
CA PRO A 629 20.30 11.11 18.95
C PRO A 629 19.16 12.11 18.76
N LEU A 630 18.44 12.03 17.63
CA LEU A 630 17.27 12.85 17.38
C LEU A 630 16.09 12.43 18.26
N LEU A 631 15.89 11.13 18.48
CA LEU A 631 14.85 10.63 19.39
C LEU A 631 15.05 11.18 20.80
N ASP A 632 16.30 11.15 21.31
CA ASP A 632 16.63 11.68 22.64
C ASP A 632 16.44 13.20 22.74
N TRP A 633 16.80 13.93 21.68
CA TRP A 633 16.54 15.37 21.59
C TRP A 633 15.04 15.69 21.53
N LEU A 634 14.28 14.99 20.68
CA LEU A 634 12.83 15.16 20.53
C LEU A 634 12.08 14.85 21.83
N LEU A 635 12.45 13.78 22.54
CA LEU A 635 11.86 13.42 23.85
C LEU A 635 12.12 14.53 24.88
N THR A 636 13.34 15.07 24.91
CA THR A 636 13.72 16.18 25.81
C THR A 636 12.95 17.45 25.49
N GLU A 637 12.90 17.83 24.22
CA GLU A 637 12.27 19.06 23.74
C GLU A 637 10.74 18.99 23.81
N ASN A 638 10.10 17.87 23.44
CA ASN A 638 8.66 17.69 23.61
C ASN A 638 8.26 17.61 25.09
N GLY A 639 9.09 17.00 25.94
CA GLY A 639 8.92 17.03 27.39
C GLY A 639 8.98 18.46 27.95
N ARG A 640 9.89 19.30 27.44
CA ARG A 640 10.04 20.71 27.84
C ARG A 640 8.81 21.57 27.55
N HIS A 641 8.07 21.28 26.48
CA HIS A 641 6.80 21.99 26.13
C HIS A 641 5.54 21.25 26.60
N GLY A 642 5.65 20.07 27.22
CA GLY A 642 4.52 19.33 27.81
C GLY A 642 3.60 18.63 26.79
N GLU A 643 4.13 18.34 25.59
CA GLU A 643 3.40 17.83 24.42
C GLU A 643 2.57 16.57 24.70
N LYS A 644 1.42 16.46 24.00
CA LYS A 644 0.63 15.23 23.95
C LYS A 644 1.02 14.44 22.70
N LEU A 645 1.81 13.39 22.86
CA LEU A 645 2.15 12.49 21.75
C LEU A 645 0.90 11.83 21.18
N GLY A 646 0.87 11.65 19.85
CA GLY A 646 -0.35 11.27 19.15
C GLY A 646 -1.36 12.40 19.07
N TRP A 647 -2.61 12.07 18.77
CA TRP A 647 -3.70 13.02 18.51
C TRP A 647 -4.96 12.56 19.26
N PRO A 648 -5.00 12.65 20.61
CA PRO A 648 -6.14 12.21 21.40
C PRO A 648 -7.44 12.94 21.03
N GLN A 649 -7.36 14.18 20.52
CA GLN A 649 -8.48 14.90 19.93
C GLN A 649 -8.66 14.52 18.44
N TYR A 650 -8.75 13.22 18.15
CA TYR A 650 -8.69 12.67 16.79
C TYR A 650 -9.83 13.13 15.86
N ASN A 651 -10.98 13.53 16.42
CA ASN A 651 -12.12 14.07 15.66
C ASN A 651 -11.92 15.53 15.20
N TRP A 652 -10.87 16.23 15.66
CA TRP A 652 -10.67 17.64 15.33
C TRP A 652 -10.33 17.85 13.85
N THR A 653 -10.91 18.90 13.26
CA THR A 653 -10.57 19.40 11.91
C THR A 653 -10.59 20.93 11.89
N PRO A 654 -9.96 21.59 10.89
CA PRO A 654 -10.10 23.04 10.71
C PRO A 654 -11.56 23.51 10.57
N ASN A 655 -12.43 22.69 9.97
CA ASN A 655 -13.87 23.00 9.84
C ASN A 655 -14.62 22.94 11.19
N SER A 656 -14.26 22.04 12.11
CA SER A 656 -14.87 22.04 13.45
C SER A 656 -14.37 23.22 14.27
N ALA A 657 -13.09 23.59 14.19
CA ALA A 657 -12.54 24.76 14.87
C ALA A 657 -13.24 26.08 14.47
N LEU A 658 -13.61 26.25 13.20
CA LEU A 658 -14.39 27.40 12.73
C LEU A 658 -15.85 27.38 13.23
N SER A 659 -16.38 26.21 13.56
CA SER A 659 -17.73 26.03 14.12
C SER A 659 -17.75 26.23 15.65
N GLU A 660 -16.61 26.01 16.31
CA GLU A 660 -16.37 26.13 17.75
C GLU A 660 -15.79 27.51 18.15
N GLY A 661 -16.05 28.55 17.34
CA GLY A 661 -15.78 29.93 17.71
C GLY A 661 -16.49 30.33 19.02
N PRO A 662 -16.00 31.36 19.75
CA PRO A 662 -16.38 31.59 21.14
C PRO A 662 -17.84 32.07 21.33
N VAL A 663 -18.76 31.11 21.37
CA VAL A 663 -20.15 31.31 21.78
C VAL A 663 -20.19 31.50 23.30
N PRO A 664 -20.72 32.63 23.83
CA PRO A 664 -20.93 32.77 25.27
C PRO A 664 -21.94 31.72 25.73
N GLY A 665 -21.57 30.96 26.77
CA GLY A 665 -22.08 29.61 27.00
C GLY A 665 -23.60 29.46 27.13
N ASN A 666 -24.23 28.94 26.07
CA ASN A 666 -25.42 28.12 26.21
C ASN A 666 -24.97 26.70 26.61
N GLY A 667 -25.42 26.18 27.76
CA GLY A 667 -25.00 24.89 28.34
C GLY A 667 -25.54 23.66 27.61
N ARG A 668 -25.28 23.56 26.31
CA ARG A 668 -25.68 22.47 25.41
C ARG A 668 -24.44 21.71 24.95
N VAL A 669 -24.59 20.41 24.76
CA VAL A 669 -23.52 19.46 24.43
C VAL A 669 -24.01 18.48 23.36
N ASN A 670 -23.13 18.11 22.44
CA ASN A 670 -23.44 17.11 21.43
C ASN A 670 -23.41 15.71 22.07
N PHE A 671 -24.55 15.02 22.04
CA PHE A 671 -24.71 13.66 22.52
C PHE A 671 -25.39 12.81 21.44
N LEU A 672 -24.65 11.84 20.89
CA LEU A 672 -25.08 10.99 19.77
C LEU A 672 -25.59 11.77 18.53
N GLY A 673 -25.00 12.93 18.24
CA GLY A 673 -25.40 13.78 17.11
C GLY A 673 -26.61 14.70 17.39
N LEU A 674 -27.14 14.69 18.62
CA LEU A 674 -28.18 15.61 19.08
C LEU A 674 -27.55 16.70 19.96
N ASP A 675 -27.94 17.96 19.74
CA ASP A 675 -27.57 19.09 20.59
C ASP A 675 -28.53 19.20 21.79
N LEU A 676 -28.09 18.72 22.95
CA LEU A 676 -28.90 18.54 24.16
C LEU A 676 -28.36 19.36 25.32
N GLU A 677 -29.21 19.77 26.26
CA GLU A 677 -28.74 20.39 27.51
C GLU A 677 -27.93 19.40 28.35
N GLU A 678 -26.96 19.88 29.12
CA GLU A 678 -26.10 19.00 29.96
C GLU A 678 -26.88 17.99 30.81
N GLN A 679 -28.03 18.38 31.38
CA GLN A 679 -28.86 17.46 32.17
C GLN A 679 -29.49 16.37 31.30
N GLN A 680 -29.95 16.71 30.09
CA GLN A 680 -30.53 15.76 29.13
C GLN A 680 -29.45 14.77 28.64
N ALA A 681 -28.24 15.25 28.35
CA ALA A 681 -27.11 14.40 27.97
C ALA A 681 -26.68 13.45 29.10
N ARG A 682 -26.61 13.92 30.36
CA ARG A 682 -26.33 13.05 31.52
C ARG A 682 -27.43 11.99 31.72
N VAL A 683 -28.71 12.34 31.56
CA VAL A 683 -29.80 11.35 31.60
C VAL A 683 -29.65 10.33 30.46
N GLY A 684 -29.29 10.77 29.25
CA GLY A 684 -28.96 9.89 28.13
C GLY A 684 -27.82 8.92 28.45
N GLN A 685 -26.73 9.38 29.07
CA GLN A 685 -25.62 8.54 29.51
C GLN A 685 -26.08 7.47 30.53
N TRP A 686 -26.89 7.83 31.53
CA TRP A 686 -27.42 6.88 32.51
C TRP A 686 -28.37 5.85 31.88
N VAL A 687 -29.20 6.25 30.91
CA VAL A 687 -30.09 5.34 30.17
C VAL A 687 -29.28 4.36 29.32
N LEU A 688 -28.26 4.82 28.59
CA LEU A 688 -27.38 3.93 27.81
C LEU A 688 -26.57 2.98 28.71
N LEU A 689 -26.06 3.46 29.85
CA LEU A 689 -25.37 2.62 30.82
C LEU A 689 -26.29 1.53 31.38
N PHE A 690 -27.53 1.88 31.74
CA PHE A 690 -28.51 0.92 32.23
C PHE A 690 -28.90 -0.11 31.15
N LEU A 691 -29.11 0.32 29.91
CA LEU A 691 -29.38 -0.57 28.78
C LEU A 691 -28.20 -1.51 28.52
N GLY A 692 -26.97 -0.99 28.53
CA GLY A 692 -25.75 -1.79 28.36
C GLY A 692 -25.55 -2.84 29.45
N ILE A 693 -25.75 -2.47 30.72
CA ILE A 693 -25.72 -3.41 31.85
C ILE A 693 -26.83 -4.44 31.74
N THR A 694 -28.04 -4.03 31.34
CA THR A 694 -29.17 -4.96 31.16
C THR A 694 -28.90 -5.96 30.03
N LEU A 695 -28.30 -5.51 28.92
CA LEU A 695 -27.90 -6.37 27.80
C LEU A 695 -26.76 -7.34 28.21
N LEU A 696 -25.79 -6.87 28.99
CA LEU A 696 -24.71 -7.69 29.54
C LEU A 696 -25.25 -8.79 30.46
N VAL A 697 -26.17 -8.47 31.37
CA VAL A 697 -26.82 -9.47 32.24
C VAL A 697 -27.67 -10.44 31.42
N ALA A 698 -28.46 -9.96 30.45
CA ALA A 698 -29.28 -10.81 29.59
C ALA A 698 -28.44 -11.79 28.75
N THR A 699 -27.33 -11.32 28.19
CA THR A 699 -26.38 -12.17 27.44
C THR A 699 -25.67 -13.17 28.34
N LEU A 700 -25.17 -12.78 29.51
CA LEU A 700 -24.57 -13.70 30.48
C LEU A 700 -25.55 -14.81 30.91
N VAL A 701 -26.82 -14.46 31.18
CA VAL A 701 -27.88 -15.43 31.52
C VAL A 701 -28.16 -16.38 30.34
N LEU A 702 -28.20 -15.86 29.09
CA LEU A 702 -28.33 -16.67 27.89
C LEU A 702 -27.16 -17.64 27.72
N THR A 703 -25.92 -17.17 27.85
CA THR A 703 -24.70 -17.99 27.78
C THR A 703 -24.70 -19.07 28.85
N GLN A 704 -25.04 -18.74 30.10
CA GLN A 704 -25.11 -19.70 31.21
C GLN A 704 -26.22 -20.74 30.99
N ARG A 705 -27.37 -20.34 30.45
CA ARG A 705 -28.48 -21.26 30.12
C ARG A 705 -28.10 -22.20 28.97
N LEU A 706 -27.44 -21.69 27.92
CA LEU A 706 -26.88 -22.50 26.83
C LEU A 706 -25.83 -23.49 27.35
N PHE A 707 -24.95 -23.06 28.25
CA PHE A 707 -23.94 -23.93 28.88
C PHE A 707 -24.58 -25.05 29.71
N SER A 708 -25.64 -24.73 30.47
CA SER A 708 -26.41 -25.72 31.25
C SER A 708 -27.10 -26.75 30.36
N ILE A 709 -27.74 -26.32 29.27
CA ILE A 709 -28.36 -27.20 28.26
C ILE A 709 -27.29 -28.13 27.63
N ARG A 710 -26.12 -27.59 27.25
CA ARG A 710 -25.00 -28.38 26.74
C ARG A 710 -24.49 -29.41 27.76
N ARG A 711 -24.47 -29.07 29.06
CA ARG A 711 -24.06 -29.99 30.14
C ARG A 711 -25.06 -31.13 30.34
N HIS A 712 -26.36 -30.84 30.33
CA HIS A 712 -27.38 -31.90 30.41
C HIS A 712 -27.37 -32.82 29.20
N SER A 713 -27.12 -32.29 28.00
CA SER A 713 -26.96 -33.08 26.76
C SER A 713 -25.76 -34.04 26.78
N LEU A 714 -24.83 -33.90 27.74
CA LEU A 714 -23.63 -34.74 27.88
C LEU A 714 -23.73 -35.77 29.01
N HIS A 715 -24.88 -35.89 29.69
CA HIS A 715 -25.08 -36.78 30.86
C HIS A 715 -26.31 -37.70 30.75
N GLN A 716 -26.83 -37.95 29.54
CA GLN A 716 -27.70 -39.11 29.29
C GLN A 716 -26.84 -40.34 28.93
N PRO A 717 -26.92 -41.46 29.68
CA PRO A 717 -26.26 -42.70 29.30
C PRO A 717 -27.08 -43.43 28.23
N HIS A 718 -26.47 -43.74 27.09
CA HIS A 718 -27.04 -44.69 26.13
C HIS A 718 -26.90 -46.12 26.67
N HIS A 719 -28.01 -46.74 27.05
CA HIS A 719 -28.06 -48.20 27.22
C HIS A 719 -28.34 -48.90 25.88
N GLY A 720 -27.34 -49.62 25.38
CA GLY A 720 -27.49 -50.69 24.38
C GLY A 720 -27.52 -52.07 25.06
N PRO A 721 -28.10 -53.11 24.43
CA PRO A 721 -28.54 -54.31 25.15
C PRO A 721 -27.54 -55.47 25.13
N GLN A 722 -27.53 -56.30 26.19
CA GLN A 722 -27.20 -57.72 26.06
C GLN A 722 -27.75 -58.61 27.20
N PHE A 723 -28.47 -59.66 26.78
CA PHE A 723 -28.60 -61.02 27.33
C PHE A 723 -28.66 -61.28 28.85
N GLY A 724 -29.68 -62.05 29.24
CA GLY A 724 -29.70 -62.91 30.42
C GLY A 724 -30.70 -64.06 30.26
N SER A 725 -30.26 -65.30 30.48
CA SER A 725 -31.14 -66.42 30.87
C SER A 725 -31.47 -66.27 32.37
N GLU A 726 -32.41 -66.99 33.01
CA GLU A 726 -33.05 -68.25 32.62
C GLU A 726 -34.41 -68.40 33.37
N VAL A 727 -35.43 -68.92 32.67
CA VAL A 727 -36.40 -69.94 33.14
C VAL A 727 -37.19 -69.76 34.47
N GLU A 728 -38.53 -69.74 34.30
CA GLU A 728 -39.60 -70.41 35.08
C GLU A 728 -40.62 -69.69 36.01
N LEU A 729 -41.84 -70.26 35.92
CA LEU A 729 -42.94 -70.43 36.90
C LEU A 729 -43.73 -69.23 37.47
N ARG A 730 -44.96 -69.08 36.93
CA ARG A 730 -46.29 -68.96 37.61
C ARG A 730 -46.48 -67.86 38.69
N HIS A 731 -47.65 -67.24 38.84
CA HIS A 731 -49.01 -67.80 38.82
C HIS A 731 -50.08 -66.74 38.49
N SER A 732 -51.26 -67.23 38.08
CA SER A 732 -52.54 -66.50 37.88
C SER A 732 -52.64 -65.65 36.62
#